data_AF-R6RGH0-F1
#
_entry.id   AF-R6RGH0-F1
#
_cell.length_a   1.000
_cell.length_b   1.000
_cell.length_c   1.000
_cell.angle_alpha   90.00
_cell.angle_beta   90.00
_cell.angle_gamma   90.00
#
_symmetry.space_group_name_H-M   'P 1'
#
loop_
_entity.id
_entity.type
_entity.pdbx_description
1 polymer ?
#
loop_
_entity_poly.entity_id
_entity_poly.type
_entity_poly.pdbx_seq_one_letter_code
_entity_poly.pdbx_strand_id
1 'polypeptide(L)'
;MKMIKNLISKINYCHIIWFFFFLILLIFTIPEAVNIGQRIINSFICFGKNMWIYFYFIFVGDYPDIAINGSWMFIDTNSDIINGILPIEFEYFLEQLIAIITLPFNGLIFNYWWNQVFNKILIIFRFSTLILLIGLEIYILFQQYFSPREFDKAKMDVETKPKRIFLKISKPFKIAFNYLINKIKQFNEWTRNHSYLLKIFLVILLLRIHIIPLLIESISFILAFICLFDFKSLWYQILAIIIDLLPTIKLLPLWIWMLIIIGLIYYHWIKKADEEIIHQQMILKLLVKNEFGSTNFIVGKPGAGKDLLGTELTLVAESTLRYDLRKVLLEIRSEYSDFPFASFEHHLQDLIKKKKIVNWTQAKNYVYLQANKIMNKKNKEDAKFFGYELFKKKNSYYDELTNSVIFDAIADYAHAYFMYIQSGVLAASNYPIRFDNIKIDTGHFVNYDDIFIFHNNREMDDFSTYSKINNYDWQRIYKKVQDDEYSFLDDGVVLALSEYAKERGNQLDHRGMKIIDEDINQLNDGTNSFWKTKSHINVIRGKRYGQAFINDQREDSLNADNKEIFEYIWNIQNRSEPKSVLHGFWYSRMLLEFSSSFISNLYEKLVSVRSDDALLFYIIKKLNTGLNTLNRRINNRWNISNISLKNQYDHEINVPLIHKLIYSNRYNTSVYGSMYESIYIKNKVGFYQAPEYESTTATVDEFQYQNSYFINKFYFKNKTFQEKEETPEDAI
;
A
#
# COMPACT_ATOMS: atom_id res chain seq x y z
N MET A 1 -28.03 39.68 23.81
CA MET A 1 -28.70 39.46 22.50
C MET A 1 -27.76 39.30 21.31
N LYS A 2 -26.75 40.17 21.11
CA LYS A 2 -25.76 40.07 20.00
C LYS A 2 -24.88 38.81 20.08
N MET A 3 -24.52 38.39 21.29
CA MET A 3 -23.75 37.16 21.56
C MET A 3 -24.52 35.87 21.25
N ILE A 4 -25.83 35.85 21.53
CA ILE A 4 -26.73 34.73 21.22
C ILE A 4 -26.94 34.61 19.70
N LYS A 5 -27.09 35.74 18.98
CA LYS A 5 -27.14 35.75 17.51
C LYS A 5 -25.85 35.23 16.86
N ASN A 6 -24.68 35.59 17.40
CA ASN A 6 -23.38 35.07 16.93
C ASN A 6 -23.15 33.58 17.25
N LEU A 7 -23.80 33.05 18.29
CA LEU A 7 -23.78 31.62 18.63
C LEU A 7 -24.71 30.83 17.69
N ILE A 8 -25.92 31.32 17.46
CA ILE A 8 -26.89 30.69 16.55
C ILE A 8 -26.39 30.67 15.10
N SER A 9 -25.66 31.70 14.65
CA SER A 9 -25.07 31.73 13.31
C SER A 9 -23.94 30.69 13.10
N LYS A 10 -23.42 30.08 14.17
CA LYS A 10 -22.42 29.00 14.11
C LYS A 10 -23.04 27.59 14.15
N ILE A 11 -24.35 27.47 14.39
CA ILE A 11 -25.05 26.17 14.46
C ILE A 11 -25.32 25.66 13.05
N ASN A 12 -24.51 24.71 12.61
CA ASN A 12 -24.74 23.96 11.36
C ASN A 12 -25.70 22.76 11.58
N TYR A 13 -26.26 22.19 10.51
CA TYR A 13 -27.14 21.02 10.53
C TYR A 13 -26.53 19.81 11.28
N CYS A 14 -25.20 19.66 11.28
CA CYS A 14 -24.52 18.62 12.06
C CYS A 14 -24.76 18.75 13.57
N HIS A 15 -24.81 19.98 14.09
CA HIS A 15 -25.12 20.24 15.51
C HIS A 15 -26.56 19.86 15.83
N ILE A 16 -27.49 20.10 14.90
CA ILE A 16 -28.91 19.76 15.06
C ILE A 16 -29.09 18.24 15.10
N ILE A 17 -28.41 17.51 14.22
CA ILE A 17 -28.42 16.04 14.22
C ILE A 17 -27.86 15.48 15.54
N TRP A 18 -26.71 15.99 15.98
CA TRP A 18 -26.12 15.58 17.26
C TRP A 18 -27.01 15.93 18.45
N PHE A 19 -27.61 17.12 18.47
CA PHE A 19 -28.60 17.50 19.47
C PHE A 19 -29.78 16.52 19.51
N PHE A 20 -30.29 16.11 18.34
CA PHE A 20 -31.38 15.13 18.27
C PHE A 20 -30.95 13.74 18.77
N PHE A 21 -29.74 13.27 18.43
CA PHE A 21 -29.20 12.03 18.98
C PHE A 21 -29.06 12.08 20.50
N PHE A 22 -28.51 13.17 21.05
CA PHE A 22 -28.43 13.35 22.50
C PHE A 22 -29.80 13.46 23.14
N LEU A 23 -30.76 14.16 22.52
CA LEU A 23 -32.11 14.29 23.02
C LEU A 23 -32.81 12.93 23.09
N ILE A 24 -32.74 12.13 22.02
CA ILE A 24 -33.26 10.76 22.01
C ILE A 24 -32.61 9.96 23.15
N LEU A 25 -31.28 9.96 23.22
CA LEU A 25 -30.55 9.19 24.21
C LEU A 25 -30.95 9.61 25.64
N LEU A 26 -31.09 10.91 25.89
CA LEU A 26 -31.52 11.48 27.18
C LEU A 26 -32.96 11.12 27.52
N ILE A 27 -33.90 11.18 26.56
CA ILE A 27 -35.29 10.76 26.78
C ILE A 27 -35.36 9.30 27.24
N PHE A 28 -34.52 8.43 26.68
CA PHE A 28 -34.46 7.04 27.10
C PHE A 28 -33.69 6.86 28.41
N THR A 29 -32.56 7.56 28.63
CA THR A 29 -31.74 7.38 29.85
C THR A 29 -32.33 7.98 31.12
N ILE A 30 -32.99 9.15 31.05
CA ILE A 30 -33.49 9.87 32.23
C ILE A 30 -34.47 9.02 33.06
N PRO A 31 -35.47 8.33 32.48
CA PRO A 31 -36.40 7.49 33.24
C PRO A 31 -35.74 6.35 34.03
N GLU A 32 -34.60 5.84 33.58
CA GLU A 32 -33.88 4.75 34.25
C GLU A 32 -32.58 5.21 34.91
N ALA A 33 -32.35 6.52 35.02
CA ALA A 33 -31.11 7.05 35.60
C ALA A 33 -30.89 6.56 37.04
N VAL A 34 -31.97 6.39 37.81
CA VAL A 34 -31.94 5.82 39.16
C VAL A 34 -31.51 4.35 39.13
N ASN A 35 -32.05 3.56 38.20
CA ASN A 35 -31.71 2.14 38.03
C ASN A 35 -30.26 1.96 37.56
N ILE A 36 -29.80 2.80 36.62
CA ILE A 36 -28.40 2.83 36.16
C ILE A 36 -27.47 3.17 37.34
N GLY A 37 -27.81 4.19 38.13
CA GLY A 37 -27.05 4.58 39.31
C GLY A 37 -26.97 3.47 40.35
N GLN A 38 -28.10 2.81 40.64
CA GLN A 38 -28.16 1.69 41.58
C GLN A 38 -27.35 0.49 41.08
N ARG A 39 -27.42 0.17 39.79
CA ARG A 39 -26.61 -0.92 39.17
C ARG A 39 -25.11 -0.64 39.28
N ILE A 40 -24.67 0.61 39.05
CA ILE A 40 -23.28 1.02 39.22
C ILE A 40 -22.84 0.86 40.68
N ILE A 41 -23.62 1.36 41.64
CA ILE A 41 -23.29 1.24 43.07
C ILE A 41 -23.17 -0.23 43.47
N ASN A 42 -24.11 -1.08 43.04
CA ASN A 42 -24.07 -2.52 43.31
C ASN A 42 -22.81 -3.18 42.72
N SER A 43 -22.41 -2.80 41.49
CA SER A 43 -21.17 -3.31 40.87
C SER A 43 -19.92 -2.98 41.69
N PHE A 44 -19.85 -1.78 42.27
CA PHE A 44 -18.74 -1.38 43.14
C PHE A 44 -18.76 -2.09 44.49
N ILE A 45 -19.95 -2.36 45.06
CA ILE A 45 -20.08 -3.14 46.29
C ILE A 45 -19.59 -4.59 46.07
N CYS A 46 -19.99 -5.22 44.96
CA CYS A 46 -19.49 -6.55 44.57
C CYS A 46 -17.97 -6.53 44.37
N PHE A 47 -17.45 -5.50 43.69
CA PHE A 47 -16.01 -5.31 43.50
C PHE A 47 -15.26 -5.26 44.83
N GLY A 48 -15.70 -4.45 45.80
CA GLY A 48 -15.07 -4.35 47.11
C GLY A 48 -15.05 -5.68 47.87
N LYS A 49 -16.15 -6.43 47.86
CA LYS A 49 -16.25 -7.73 48.55
C LYS A 49 -15.35 -8.80 47.92
N ASN A 50 -15.38 -8.94 46.59
CA ASN A 50 -14.56 -9.93 45.89
C ASN A 50 -13.07 -9.56 45.91
N MET A 51 -12.73 -8.26 45.92
CA MET A 51 -11.36 -7.80 46.12
C MET A 51 -10.87 -8.12 47.55
N TRP A 52 -11.74 -8.03 48.56
CA TRP A 52 -11.40 -8.45 49.92
C TRP A 52 -11.12 -9.96 50.01
N ILE A 53 -11.92 -10.81 49.34
CA ILE A 53 -11.64 -12.25 49.22
C ILE A 53 -10.26 -12.50 48.61
N TYR A 54 -9.94 -11.80 47.51
CA TYR A 54 -8.65 -11.91 46.84
C TYR A 54 -7.47 -11.51 47.73
N PHE A 55 -7.58 -10.37 48.45
CA PHE A 55 -6.53 -9.94 49.36
C PHE A 55 -6.41 -10.84 50.59
N TYR A 56 -7.53 -11.32 51.14
CA TYR A 56 -7.51 -12.27 52.25
C TYR A 56 -6.77 -13.56 51.84
N PHE A 57 -7.08 -14.12 50.67
CA PHE A 57 -6.40 -15.29 50.14
C PHE A 57 -4.88 -15.07 49.97
N ILE A 58 -4.46 -13.93 49.42
CA ILE A 58 -3.03 -13.63 49.22
C ILE A 58 -2.27 -13.46 50.53
N PHE A 59 -2.84 -12.76 51.50
CA PHE A 59 -2.12 -12.38 52.72
C PHE A 59 -2.28 -13.38 53.88
N VAL A 60 -3.39 -14.11 53.93
CA VAL A 60 -3.69 -15.08 55.01
C VAL A 60 -3.43 -16.52 54.55
N GLY A 61 -3.47 -16.80 53.24
CA GLY A 61 -3.24 -18.14 52.68
C GLY A 61 -4.40 -19.12 52.87
N ASP A 62 -5.55 -18.61 53.32
CA ASP A 62 -6.79 -19.35 53.50
C ASP A 62 -7.95 -18.61 52.81
N TYR A 63 -9.08 -19.26 52.58
CA TYR A 63 -10.25 -18.64 51.98
C TYR A 63 -11.29 -18.28 53.05
N PRO A 64 -11.95 -17.11 52.97
CA PRO A 64 -13.05 -16.82 53.86
C PRO A 64 -14.27 -17.68 53.50
N ASP A 65 -15.06 -18.10 54.49
CA ASP A 65 -16.38 -18.76 54.33
C ASP A 65 -17.44 -17.77 53.80
N ILE A 66 -17.14 -17.14 52.67
CA ILE A 66 -17.97 -16.13 52.01
C ILE A 66 -18.09 -16.54 50.55
N ALA A 67 -19.34 -16.78 50.11
CA ALA A 67 -19.63 -17.09 48.72
C ALA A 67 -19.22 -15.92 47.79
N ILE A 68 -18.87 -16.25 46.54
CA ILE A 68 -18.59 -15.23 45.52
C ILE A 68 -19.84 -14.37 45.34
N ASN A 69 -19.69 -13.06 45.59
CA ASN A 69 -20.78 -12.13 45.38
C ASN A 69 -20.85 -11.76 43.89
N GLY A 70 -21.85 -12.30 43.21
CA GLY A 70 -22.19 -11.95 41.84
C GLY A 70 -23.42 -11.05 41.75
N SER A 71 -23.57 -10.34 40.64
CA SER A 71 -24.65 -9.38 40.44
C SER A 71 -26.04 -10.00 40.27
N TRP A 72 -26.09 -11.34 40.10
CA TRP A 72 -27.30 -12.15 40.18
C TRP A 72 -28.05 -12.01 41.51
N MET A 73 -27.38 -11.66 42.61
CA MET A 73 -28.04 -11.39 43.91
C MET A 73 -28.95 -10.15 43.85
N PHE A 74 -28.77 -9.28 42.85
CA PHE A 74 -29.53 -8.04 42.67
C PHE A 74 -30.39 -8.07 41.40
N ILE A 75 -30.46 -9.19 40.70
CA ILE A 75 -31.34 -9.37 39.54
C ILE A 75 -32.71 -9.83 40.08
N ASP A 76 -33.77 -9.11 39.72
CA ASP A 76 -35.13 -9.48 40.06
C ASP A 76 -35.50 -10.77 39.29
N THR A 77 -35.46 -11.90 39.98
CA THR A 77 -35.71 -13.24 39.42
C THR A 77 -37.17 -13.45 38.98
N ASN A 78 -38.05 -12.49 39.27
CA ASN A 78 -39.48 -12.54 38.92
C ASN A 78 -39.81 -12.12 37.48
N SER A 79 -38.83 -11.79 36.63
CA SER A 79 -39.14 -11.42 35.25
C SER A 79 -39.44 -12.65 34.39
N ASP A 80 -40.64 -12.70 33.79
CA ASP A 80 -41.08 -13.67 32.77
C ASP A 80 -40.10 -13.83 31.59
N ILE A 81 -39.11 -12.95 31.48
CA ILE A 81 -38.02 -12.95 30.50
C ILE A 81 -36.98 -14.03 30.80
N ILE A 82 -36.74 -14.36 32.07
CA ILE A 82 -35.71 -15.31 32.52
C ILE A 82 -36.16 -16.76 32.31
N ASN A 83 -37.40 -17.09 32.67
CA ASN A 83 -37.93 -18.46 32.61
C ASN A 83 -38.11 -19.01 31.18
N GLY A 84 -38.11 -18.14 30.16
CA GLY A 84 -38.33 -18.56 28.77
C GLY A 84 -37.07 -18.81 27.94
N ILE A 85 -35.86 -18.52 28.44
CA ILE A 85 -34.65 -18.44 27.59
C ILE A 85 -33.52 -19.34 28.09
N LEU A 86 -33.16 -19.28 29.37
CA LEU A 86 -32.14 -20.12 29.97
C LEU A 86 -32.48 -20.38 31.45
N PRO A 87 -32.27 -21.60 31.95
CA PRO A 87 -32.57 -21.90 33.33
C PRO A 87 -31.57 -21.31 34.31
N ILE A 88 -32.08 -20.92 35.48
CA ILE A 88 -31.31 -20.27 36.54
C ILE A 88 -30.32 -21.28 37.17
N GLU A 89 -30.77 -22.50 37.42
CA GLU A 89 -29.94 -23.56 38.02
C GLU A 89 -29.05 -24.24 36.98
N PHE A 90 -27.75 -24.34 37.28
CA PHE A 90 -26.76 -24.97 36.39
C PHE A 90 -27.04 -26.45 36.12
N GLU A 91 -27.59 -27.17 37.09
CA GLU A 91 -27.90 -28.60 36.97
C GLU A 91 -29.03 -28.83 35.94
N TYR A 92 -30.10 -28.04 36.02
CA TYR A 92 -31.19 -28.09 35.05
C TYR A 92 -30.78 -27.57 33.66
N PHE A 93 -29.85 -26.60 33.58
CA PHE A 93 -29.22 -26.22 32.31
C PHE A 93 -28.51 -27.40 31.64
N LEU A 94 -27.70 -28.13 32.41
CA LEU A 94 -26.92 -29.26 31.91
C LEU A 94 -27.83 -30.39 31.44
N GLU A 95 -28.91 -30.68 32.16
CA GLU A 95 -29.95 -31.62 31.75
C GLU A 95 -30.61 -31.23 30.42
N GLN A 96 -31.03 -29.97 30.27
CA GLN A 96 -31.62 -29.47 29.02
C GLN A 96 -30.61 -29.47 27.87
N LEU A 97 -29.35 -29.12 28.12
CA LEU A 97 -28.30 -29.10 27.10
C LEU A 97 -27.98 -30.52 26.62
N ILE A 98 -27.90 -31.50 27.52
CA ILE A 98 -27.79 -32.92 27.17
C ILE A 98 -29.03 -33.35 26.37
N ALA A 99 -30.23 -32.96 26.78
CA ALA A 99 -31.46 -33.25 26.03
C ALA A 99 -31.42 -32.65 24.61
N ILE A 100 -30.92 -31.42 24.43
CA ILE A 100 -30.77 -30.75 23.12
C ILE A 100 -29.70 -31.41 22.24
N ILE A 101 -28.57 -31.83 22.83
CA ILE A 101 -27.51 -32.53 22.09
C ILE A 101 -27.97 -33.96 21.71
N THR A 102 -28.77 -34.60 22.55
CA THR A 102 -29.31 -35.96 22.30
C THR A 102 -30.57 -35.97 21.43
N LEU A 103 -31.28 -34.85 21.34
CA LEU A 103 -32.46 -34.60 20.50
C LEU A 103 -32.29 -35.04 19.03
N PRO A 104 -31.19 -34.72 18.32
CA PRO A 104 -30.94 -35.23 16.96
C PRO A 104 -30.66 -36.74 16.89
N PHE A 105 -30.32 -37.39 18.01
CA PHE A 105 -30.12 -38.84 18.09
C PHE A 105 -31.39 -39.60 18.50
N ASN A 106 -32.48 -38.89 18.86
CA ASN A 106 -33.78 -39.49 19.11
C ASN A 106 -34.51 -39.74 17.79
N GLY A 107 -34.68 -41.02 17.42
CA GLY A 107 -35.23 -41.43 16.13
C GLY A 107 -36.63 -40.87 15.79
N LEU A 108 -37.49 -40.63 16.79
CA LEU A 108 -38.83 -40.07 16.55
C LEU A 108 -38.78 -38.58 16.23
N ILE A 109 -38.00 -37.80 16.99
CA ILE A 109 -37.90 -36.34 16.80
C ILE A 109 -37.05 -36.02 15.57
N PHE A 110 -35.99 -36.80 15.33
CA PHE A 110 -35.18 -36.72 14.11
C PHE A 110 -36.05 -36.94 12.86
N ASN A 111 -36.90 -37.97 12.84
CA ASN A 111 -37.84 -38.21 11.75
C ASN A 111 -38.86 -37.08 11.59
N TYR A 112 -39.41 -36.56 12.69
CA TYR A 112 -40.36 -35.44 12.61
C TYR A 112 -39.72 -34.17 12.06
N TRP A 113 -38.50 -33.84 12.50
CA TRP A 113 -37.74 -32.70 12.01
C TRP A 113 -37.39 -32.85 10.52
N TRP A 114 -36.89 -34.01 10.12
CA TRP A 114 -36.61 -34.29 8.71
C TRP A 114 -37.87 -34.26 7.86
N ASN A 115 -39.01 -34.77 8.33
CA ASN A 115 -40.28 -34.64 7.61
C ASN A 115 -40.68 -33.18 7.40
N GLN A 116 -40.47 -32.30 8.38
CA GLN A 116 -40.72 -30.87 8.21
C GLN A 116 -39.74 -30.20 7.25
N VAL A 117 -38.46 -30.59 7.29
CA VAL A 117 -37.45 -30.13 6.33
C VAL A 117 -37.82 -30.59 4.92
N PHE A 118 -38.15 -31.86 4.72
CA PHE A 118 -38.58 -32.42 3.44
C PHE A 118 -39.86 -31.75 2.93
N ASN A 119 -40.85 -31.48 3.80
CA ASN A 119 -42.05 -30.74 3.41
C ASN A 119 -41.71 -29.31 2.93
N LYS A 120 -40.80 -28.61 3.61
CA LYS A 120 -40.32 -27.28 3.15
C LYS A 120 -39.52 -27.36 1.86
N ILE A 121 -38.67 -28.38 1.71
CA ILE A 121 -37.92 -28.64 0.46
C ILE A 121 -38.90 -28.93 -0.68
N LEU A 122 -39.98 -29.69 -0.44
CA LEU A 122 -41.00 -30.00 -1.43
C LEU A 122 -41.74 -28.73 -1.90
N ILE A 123 -41.98 -27.77 -1.00
CA ILE A 123 -42.52 -26.46 -1.36
C ILE A 123 -41.53 -25.72 -2.27
N ILE A 124 -40.24 -25.68 -1.93
CA ILE A 124 -39.20 -25.09 -2.78
C ILE A 124 -39.14 -25.80 -4.15
N PHE A 125 -39.29 -27.12 -4.19
CA PHE A 125 -39.28 -27.91 -5.42
C PHE A 125 -40.52 -27.68 -6.30
N ARG A 126 -41.68 -27.40 -5.68
CA ARG A 126 -42.88 -26.97 -6.44
C ARG A 126 -42.71 -25.60 -7.06
N PHE A 127 -41.98 -24.69 -6.40
CA PHE A 127 -41.63 -23.40 -6.99
C PHE A 127 -40.48 -23.48 -8.00
N SER A 128 -39.61 -24.50 -7.91
CA SER A 128 -38.48 -24.66 -8.85
C SER A 128 -38.93 -24.96 -10.27
N THR A 129 -40.05 -25.67 -10.47
CA THR A 129 -40.63 -25.90 -11.80
C THR A 129 -41.11 -24.60 -12.44
N LEU A 130 -41.74 -23.72 -11.66
CA LEU A 130 -42.16 -22.40 -12.12
C LEU A 130 -40.96 -21.48 -12.43
N ILE A 131 -39.91 -21.54 -11.60
CA ILE A 131 -38.64 -20.84 -11.85
C ILE A 131 -37.98 -21.34 -13.14
N LEU A 132 -38.00 -22.65 -13.40
CA LEU A 132 -37.48 -23.26 -14.62
C LEU A 132 -38.24 -22.77 -15.86
N LEU A 133 -39.58 -22.74 -15.83
CA LEU A 133 -40.40 -22.26 -16.94
C LEU A 133 -40.12 -20.79 -17.26
N ILE A 134 -40.12 -19.93 -16.22
CA ILE A 134 -39.78 -18.51 -16.36
C ILE A 134 -38.33 -18.34 -16.87
N GLY A 135 -37.40 -19.15 -16.35
CA GLY A 135 -36.01 -19.14 -16.78
C GLY A 135 -35.84 -19.50 -18.26
N LEU A 136 -36.65 -20.44 -18.76
CA LEU A 136 -36.63 -20.88 -20.16
C LEU A 136 -37.19 -19.80 -21.09
N GLU A 137 -38.28 -19.12 -20.72
CA GLU A 137 -38.80 -17.97 -21.48
C GLU A 137 -37.79 -16.82 -21.52
N ILE A 138 -37.18 -16.48 -20.38
CA ILE A 138 -36.12 -15.46 -20.30
C ILE A 138 -34.95 -15.86 -21.21
N TYR A 139 -34.54 -17.13 -21.21
CA TYR A 139 -33.46 -17.63 -22.06
C TYR A 139 -33.77 -17.46 -23.56
N ILE A 140 -34.99 -17.77 -24.01
CA ILE A 140 -35.40 -17.59 -25.42
C ILE A 140 -35.35 -16.11 -25.81
N LEU A 141 -35.93 -15.23 -24.98
CA LEU A 141 -35.91 -13.78 -25.20
C LEU A 141 -34.48 -13.24 -25.23
N PHE A 142 -33.62 -13.78 -24.37
CA PHE A 142 -32.21 -13.43 -24.33
C PHE A 142 -31.50 -13.84 -25.63
N GLN A 143 -31.73 -15.04 -26.17
CA GLN A 143 -31.11 -15.44 -27.43
C GLN A 143 -31.54 -14.58 -28.61
N GLN A 144 -32.83 -14.23 -28.69
CA GLN A 144 -33.34 -13.33 -29.72
C GLN A 144 -32.75 -11.92 -29.61
N TYR A 145 -32.57 -11.42 -28.39
CA TYR A 145 -31.99 -10.10 -28.16
C TYR A 145 -30.52 -10.01 -28.63
N PHE A 146 -29.78 -11.11 -28.50
CA PHE A 146 -28.36 -11.21 -28.82
C PHE A 146 -28.06 -11.84 -30.20
N SER A 147 -29.07 -12.01 -31.06
CA SER A 147 -28.86 -12.48 -32.43
C SER A 147 -28.23 -11.37 -33.30
N PRO A 148 -27.26 -11.69 -34.18
CA PRO A 148 -26.61 -10.73 -35.08
C PRO A 148 -27.64 -9.92 -35.87
N ARG A 149 -27.42 -8.60 -35.97
CA ARG A 149 -28.24 -7.70 -36.78
C ARG A 149 -27.36 -7.05 -37.83
N GLU A 150 -27.96 -6.71 -38.98
CA GLU A 150 -27.26 -5.90 -39.98
C GLU A 150 -26.90 -4.52 -39.41
N PHE A 151 -25.71 -4.05 -39.79
CA PHE A 151 -25.21 -2.75 -39.33
C PHE A 151 -26.03 -1.62 -39.92
N ASP A 152 -26.53 -0.73 -39.07
CA ASP A 152 -27.33 0.43 -39.46
C ASP A 152 -26.74 1.71 -38.86
N LYS A 153 -26.11 2.52 -39.71
CA LYS A 153 -25.46 3.79 -39.33
C LYS A 153 -26.45 4.78 -38.68
N ALA A 154 -27.73 4.78 -39.07
CA ALA A 154 -28.71 5.71 -38.54
C ALA A 154 -29.08 5.44 -37.07
N LYS A 155 -28.79 4.23 -36.56
CA LYS A 155 -29.06 3.81 -35.17
C LYS A 155 -27.83 3.88 -34.26
N MET A 156 -26.66 4.18 -34.82
CA MET A 156 -25.41 4.27 -34.06
C MET A 156 -25.52 5.33 -32.97
N ASP A 157 -25.25 4.93 -31.72
CA ASP A 157 -25.31 5.77 -30.51
C ASP A 157 -26.66 6.46 -30.27
N VAL A 158 -27.73 6.03 -30.96
CA VAL A 158 -29.07 6.59 -30.77
C VAL A 158 -29.72 5.99 -29.52
N GLU A 159 -30.11 6.85 -28.59
CA GLU A 159 -30.80 6.43 -27.37
C GLU A 159 -32.20 5.89 -27.65
N THR A 160 -32.44 4.66 -27.23
CA THR A 160 -33.78 4.05 -27.30
C THR A 160 -34.79 4.73 -26.37
N LYS A 161 -36.08 4.71 -26.75
CA LYS A 161 -37.17 5.27 -25.93
C LYS A 161 -37.20 4.72 -24.48
N PRO A 162 -37.04 3.40 -24.23
CA PRO A 162 -37.02 2.85 -22.87
C PRO A 162 -35.90 3.44 -22.01
N LYS A 163 -34.70 3.63 -22.59
CA LYS A 163 -33.57 4.24 -21.88
C LYS A 163 -33.87 5.68 -21.49
N ARG A 164 -34.44 6.48 -22.39
CA ARG A 164 -34.80 7.89 -22.11
C ARG A 164 -35.80 8.00 -20.95
N ILE A 165 -36.81 7.13 -20.91
CA ILE A 165 -37.80 7.09 -19.83
C ILE A 165 -37.11 6.73 -18.51
N PHE A 166 -36.29 5.67 -18.51
CA PHE A 166 -35.54 5.25 -17.33
C PHE A 166 -34.61 6.36 -16.79
N LEU A 167 -33.91 7.09 -17.66
CA LEU A 167 -33.04 8.20 -17.25
C LEU A 167 -33.82 9.38 -16.68
N LYS A 168 -34.99 9.71 -17.25
CA LYS A 168 -35.88 10.74 -16.70
C LYS A 168 -36.37 10.39 -15.30
N ILE A 169 -36.79 9.13 -15.10
CA ILE A 169 -37.27 8.64 -13.81
C ILE A 169 -36.13 8.56 -12.79
N SER A 170 -34.95 8.07 -13.18
CA SER A 170 -33.82 7.85 -12.25
C SER A 170 -33.05 9.12 -11.86
N LYS A 171 -33.09 10.18 -12.68
CA LYS A 171 -32.38 11.45 -12.41
C LYS A 171 -32.74 12.09 -11.05
N PRO A 172 -34.02 12.29 -10.65
CA PRO A 172 -34.36 12.87 -9.35
C PRO A 172 -33.89 11.98 -8.18
N PHE A 173 -34.07 10.66 -8.28
CA PHE A 173 -33.57 9.72 -7.25
C PHE A 173 -32.06 9.79 -7.11
N LYS A 174 -31.32 9.86 -8.23
CA LYS A 174 -29.86 9.97 -8.21
C LYS A 174 -29.40 11.29 -7.58
N ILE A 175 -30.07 12.40 -7.86
CA ILE A 175 -29.75 13.71 -7.26
C ILE A 175 -30.02 13.67 -5.75
N ALA A 176 -31.19 13.17 -5.34
CA ALA A 176 -31.55 13.04 -3.93
C ALA A 176 -30.57 12.11 -3.17
N PHE A 177 -30.22 10.98 -3.76
CA PHE A 177 -29.28 10.02 -3.18
C PHE A 177 -27.86 10.58 -3.07
N ASN A 178 -27.36 11.24 -4.12
CA ASN A 178 -26.05 11.90 -4.09
C ASN A 178 -26.01 13.05 -3.07
N TYR A 179 -27.10 13.83 -2.96
CA TYR A 179 -27.24 14.87 -1.95
C TYR A 179 -27.18 14.29 -0.54
N LEU A 180 -27.91 13.19 -0.29
CA LEU A 180 -27.89 12.48 0.99
C LEU A 180 -26.48 11.96 1.31
N ILE A 181 -25.83 11.27 0.37
CA ILE A 181 -24.46 10.76 0.54
C ILE A 181 -23.50 11.91 0.88
N ASN A 182 -23.58 13.03 0.17
CA ASN A 182 -22.71 14.18 0.43
C ASN A 182 -22.96 14.78 1.82
N LYS A 183 -24.21 14.87 2.27
CA LYS A 183 -24.55 15.30 3.63
C LYS A 183 -24.05 14.34 4.71
N ILE A 184 -24.13 13.02 4.46
CA ILE A 184 -23.57 11.99 5.35
C ILE A 184 -22.04 12.10 5.41
N LYS A 185 -21.36 12.26 4.27
CA LYS A 185 -19.90 12.44 4.22
C LYS A 185 -19.45 13.69 4.99
N GLN A 186 -20.11 14.82 4.76
CA GLN A 186 -19.87 16.07 5.49
C GLN A 186 -20.14 15.90 7.00
N PHE A 187 -21.19 15.18 7.38
CA PHE A 187 -21.48 14.89 8.78
C PHE A 187 -20.40 14.00 9.43
N ASN A 188 -19.92 12.97 8.72
CA ASN A 188 -18.86 12.09 9.20
C ASN A 188 -17.52 12.82 9.34
N GLU A 189 -17.16 13.66 8.37
CA GLU A 189 -15.95 14.49 8.42
C GLU A 189 -16.00 15.49 9.57
N TRP A 190 -17.14 16.18 9.72
CA TRP A 190 -17.35 17.10 10.84
C TRP A 190 -17.29 16.39 12.20
N THR A 191 -17.89 15.20 12.30
CA THR A 191 -17.87 14.36 13.51
C THR A 191 -16.45 13.86 13.83
N ARG A 192 -15.64 13.53 12.82
CA ARG A 192 -14.21 13.17 13.02
C ARG A 192 -13.44 14.34 13.63
N ASN A 193 -13.66 15.56 13.15
CA ASN A 193 -13.02 16.76 13.69
C ASN A 193 -13.49 17.07 15.13
N HIS A 194 -14.73 16.70 15.48
CA HIS A 194 -15.33 16.87 16.80
C HIS A 194 -15.53 15.52 17.52
N SER A 195 -14.52 14.65 17.47
CA SER A 195 -14.61 13.27 17.97
C SER A 195 -15.02 13.14 19.45
N TYR A 196 -14.87 14.21 20.25
CA TYR A 196 -15.33 14.26 21.64
C TYR A 196 -16.85 14.07 21.76
N LEU A 197 -17.67 14.56 20.82
CA LEU A 197 -19.13 14.39 20.85
C LEU A 197 -19.52 12.92 20.72
N LEU A 198 -18.89 12.22 19.77
CA LEU A 198 -19.07 10.78 19.58
C LEU A 198 -18.64 10.00 20.83
N LYS A 199 -17.50 10.37 21.45
CA LYS A 199 -17.01 9.73 22.68
C LYS A 199 -18.01 9.90 23.84
N ILE A 200 -18.52 11.11 24.05
CA ILE A 200 -19.51 11.38 25.11
C ILE A 200 -20.80 10.61 24.84
N PHE A 201 -21.30 10.63 23.60
CA PHE A 201 -22.49 9.86 23.21
C PHE A 201 -22.32 8.36 23.47
N LEU A 202 -21.17 7.79 23.08
CA LEU A 202 -20.84 6.40 23.35
C LEU A 202 -20.78 6.09 24.85
N VAL A 203 -20.19 6.96 25.67
CA VAL A 203 -20.16 6.76 27.14
C VAL A 203 -21.57 6.70 27.72
N ILE A 204 -22.46 7.64 27.35
CA ILE A 204 -23.84 7.66 27.82
C ILE A 204 -24.60 6.41 27.32
N LEU A 205 -24.35 5.98 26.09
CA LEU A 205 -24.91 4.76 25.53
C LEU A 205 -24.43 3.50 26.27
N LEU A 206 -23.14 3.42 26.62
CA LEU A 206 -22.58 2.31 27.39
C LEU A 206 -23.12 2.25 28.82
N LEU A 207 -23.37 3.41 29.44
CA LEU A 207 -24.06 3.50 30.74
C LEU A 207 -25.50 2.99 30.64
N ARG A 208 -26.21 3.38 29.57
CA ARG A 208 -27.59 2.95 29.31
C ARG A 208 -27.72 1.44 29.13
N ILE A 209 -26.78 0.81 28.43
CA ILE A 209 -26.80 -0.63 28.14
C ILE A 209 -26.18 -1.44 29.31
N HIS A 210 -25.83 -0.80 30.43
CA HIS A 210 -25.20 -1.42 31.60
C HIS A 210 -23.85 -2.11 31.34
N ILE A 211 -23.17 -1.81 30.23
CA ILE A 211 -21.86 -2.40 29.91
C ILE A 211 -20.78 -2.00 30.93
N ILE A 212 -20.83 -0.77 31.44
CA ILE A 212 -19.84 -0.28 32.42
C ILE A 212 -19.92 -1.03 33.76
N PRO A 213 -21.10 -1.12 34.43
CA PRO A 213 -21.28 -2.01 35.59
C PRO A 213 -20.81 -3.44 35.32
N LEU A 214 -21.16 -3.99 34.14
CA LEU A 214 -20.82 -5.36 33.77
C LEU A 214 -19.31 -5.59 33.68
N LEU A 215 -18.54 -4.63 33.17
CA LEU A 215 -17.08 -4.72 33.12
C LEU A 215 -16.45 -4.72 34.52
N ILE A 216 -16.95 -3.85 35.42
CA ILE A 216 -16.48 -3.78 36.81
C ILE A 216 -16.76 -5.11 37.52
N GLU A 217 -17.94 -5.68 37.32
CA GLU A 217 -18.34 -6.98 37.85
C GLU A 217 -17.54 -8.14 37.25
N SER A 218 -17.25 -8.11 35.95
CA SER A 218 -16.45 -9.16 35.32
C SER A 218 -15.02 -9.18 35.88
N ILE A 219 -14.43 -8.01 36.10
CA ILE A 219 -13.12 -7.89 36.76
C ILE A 219 -13.22 -8.35 38.22
N SER A 220 -14.25 -7.92 38.94
CA SER A 220 -14.54 -8.35 40.31
C SER A 220 -14.63 -9.88 40.44
N PHE A 221 -15.36 -10.52 39.53
CA PHE A 221 -15.55 -11.95 39.47
C PHE A 221 -14.22 -12.68 39.21
N ILE A 222 -13.42 -12.24 38.24
CA ILE A 222 -12.12 -12.86 37.93
C ILE A 222 -11.20 -12.87 39.16
N LEU A 223 -11.17 -11.79 39.93
CA LEU A 223 -10.36 -11.69 41.15
C LEU A 223 -10.76 -12.75 42.20
N ALA A 224 -12.05 -12.94 42.45
CA ALA A 224 -12.52 -13.96 43.39
C ALA A 224 -12.45 -15.40 42.82
N PHE A 225 -12.69 -15.56 41.52
CA PHE A 225 -12.69 -16.86 40.84
C PHE A 225 -11.30 -17.53 40.85
N ILE A 226 -10.23 -16.76 40.67
CA ILE A 226 -8.85 -17.28 40.74
C ILE A 226 -8.53 -17.89 42.11
N CYS A 227 -9.16 -17.40 43.18
CA CYS A 227 -8.96 -17.90 44.54
C CYS A 227 -9.81 -19.14 44.85
N LEU A 228 -11.07 -19.15 44.42
CA LEU A 228 -12.07 -20.13 44.87
C LEU A 228 -12.39 -21.24 43.84
N PHE A 229 -12.09 -21.02 42.55
CA PHE A 229 -12.40 -21.96 41.44
C PHE A 229 -13.85 -22.50 41.42
N ASP A 230 -14.83 -21.68 41.85
CA ASP A 230 -16.24 -22.06 41.87
C ASP A 230 -16.90 -21.91 40.49
N PHE A 231 -17.05 -23.04 39.79
CA PHE A 231 -17.69 -23.11 38.48
C PHE A 231 -19.21 -22.86 38.52
N LYS A 232 -19.89 -23.03 39.66
CA LYS A 232 -21.33 -22.68 39.77
C LYS A 232 -21.50 -21.16 39.67
N SER A 233 -20.63 -20.41 40.35
CA SER A 233 -20.58 -18.95 40.27
C SER A 233 -20.24 -18.43 38.86
N LEU A 234 -19.46 -19.18 38.05
CA LEU A 234 -19.21 -18.82 36.65
C LEU A 234 -20.50 -18.81 35.81
N TRP A 235 -21.37 -19.82 35.99
CA TRP A 235 -22.65 -19.91 35.27
C TRP A 235 -23.55 -18.71 35.57
N TYR A 236 -23.69 -18.35 36.85
CA TYR A 236 -24.50 -17.21 37.24
C TYR A 236 -23.92 -15.89 36.70
N GLN A 237 -22.60 -15.76 36.55
CA GLN A 237 -21.97 -14.56 35.97
C GLN A 237 -22.30 -14.44 34.48
N ILE A 238 -22.28 -15.57 33.76
CA ILE A 238 -22.68 -15.64 32.35
C ILE A 238 -24.17 -15.27 32.20
N LEU A 239 -25.04 -15.79 33.07
CA LEU A 239 -26.45 -15.43 33.08
C LEU A 239 -26.67 -13.93 33.34
N ALA A 240 -25.96 -13.34 34.29
CA ALA A 240 -26.04 -11.90 34.56
C ALA A 240 -25.66 -11.05 33.33
N ILE A 241 -24.58 -11.44 32.61
CA ILE A 241 -24.19 -10.81 31.34
C ILE A 241 -25.31 -10.92 30.29
N ILE A 242 -25.91 -12.10 30.15
CA ILE A 242 -26.97 -12.33 29.17
C ILE A 242 -28.20 -11.49 29.53
N ILE A 243 -28.64 -11.50 30.79
CA ILE A 243 -29.84 -10.79 31.24
C ILE A 243 -29.71 -9.27 31.03
N ASP A 244 -28.55 -8.69 31.33
CA ASP A 244 -28.33 -7.25 31.15
C ASP A 244 -28.27 -6.84 29.67
N LEU A 245 -27.69 -7.68 28.80
CA LEU A 245 -27.53 -7.37 27.38
C LEU A 245 -28.75 -7.74 26.51
N LEU A 246 -29.53 -8.74 26.90
CA LEU A 246 -30.62 -9.31 26.12
C LEU A 246 -31.73 -8.30 25.75
N PRO A 247 -32.21 -7.41 26.64
CA PRO A 247 -33.18 -6.37 26.28
C PRO A 247 -32.69 -5.51 25.11
N THR A 248 -31.41 -5.16 25.12
CA THR A 248 -30.76 -4.36 24.08
C THR A 248 -30.59 -5.15 22.78
N ILE A 249 -30.26 -6.44 22.87
CA ILE A 249 -30.14 -7.31 21.69
C ILE A 249 -31.50 -7.49 20.99
N LYS A 250 -32.59 -7.67 21.76
CA LYS A 250 -33.95 -7.84 21.23
C LYS A 250 -34.55 -6.58 20.60
N LEU A 251 -34.13 -5.39 21.02
CA LEU A 251 -34.56 -4.10 20.45
C LEU A 251 -34.19 -3.96 18.98
N LEU A 252 -33.08 -4.56 18.54
CA LEU A 252 -32.64 -4.52 17.16
C LEU A 252 -33.07 -5.79 16.40
N PRO A 253 -33.75 -5.65 15.25
CA PRO A 253 -34.01 -6.78 14.36
C PRO A 253 -32.75 -7.56 14.01
N LEU A 254 -32.85 -8.89 13.92
CA LEU A 254 -31.71 -9.78 13.62
C LEU A 254 -30.94 -9.39 12.35
N TRP A 255 -31.61 -8.86 11.32
CA TRP A 255 -30.95 -8.44 10.09
C TRP A 255 -30.00 -7.24 10.30
N ILE A 256 -30.29 -6.35 11.26
CA ILE A 256 -29.40 -5.23 11.60
C ILE A 256 -28.13 -5.76 12.26
N TRP A 257 -28.26 -6.71 13.20
CA TRP A 257 -27.11 -7.39 13.79
C TRP A 257 -26.25 -8.09 12.75
N MET A 258 -26.87 -8.78 11.78
CA MET A 258 -26.14 -9.40 10.67
C MET A 258 -25.34 -8.38 9.85
N LEU A 259 -25.92 -7.21 9.54
CA LEU A 259 -25.20 -6.14 8.83
C LEU A 259 -24.04 -5.56 9.64
N ILE A 260 -24.23 -5.37 10.96
CA ILE A 260 -23.17 -4.90 11.86
C ILE A 260 -22.02 -5.91 11.88
N ILE A 261 -22.32 -7.20 12.05
CA ILE A 261 -21.32 -8.27 12.08
C ILE A 261 -20.55 -8.34 10.75
N ILE A 262 -21.26 -8.33 9.61
CA ILE A 262 -20.62 -8.31 8.28
C ILE A 262 -19.74 -7.06 8.12
N GLY A 263 -20.21 -5.90 8.58
CA GLY A 263 -19.44 -4.65 8.55
C GLY A 263 -18.17 -4.70 9.41
N LEU A 264 -18.25 -5.26 10.62
CA LEU A 264 -17.10 -5.43 11.52
C LEU A 264 -16.08 -6.43 10.95
N ILE A 265 -16.55 -7.55 10.41
CA ILE A 265 -15.68 -8.54 9.74
C ILE A 265 -14.96 -7.89 8.56
N TYR A 266 -15.69 -7.16 7.70
CA TYR A 266 -15.13 -6.47 6.55
C TYR A 266 -14.11 -5.40 6.96
N TYR A 267 -14.41 -4.60 7.98
CA TYR A 267 -13.48 -3.62 8.53
C TYR A 267 -12.21 -4.27 9.07
N HIS A 268 -12.35 -5.37 9.81
CA HIS A 268 -11.21 -6.13 10.33
C HIS A 268 -10.34 -6.69 9.19
N TRP A 269 -10.95 -7.26 8.15
CA TRP A 269 -10.23 -7.79 6.99
C TRP A 269 -9.47 -6.71 6.22
N ILE A 270 -10.07 -5.53 6.00
CA ILE A 270 -9.36 -4.40 5.38
C ILE A 270 -8.18 -3.98 6.24
N LYS A 271 -8.38 -3.81 7.55
CA LYS A 271 -7.32 -3.36 8.45
C LYS A 271 -6.15 -4.34 8.45
N LYS A 272 -6.43 -5.65 8.56
CA LYS A 272 -5.43 -6.73 8.45
C LYS A 272 -4.70 -6.71 7.11
N ALA A 273 -5.41 -6.46 6.01
CA ALA A 273 -4.80 -6.40 4.69
C ALA A 273 -3.90 -5.16 4.52
N ASP A 274 -4.32 -4.00 5.02
CA ASP A 274 -3.49 -2.79 5.03
C ASP A 274 -2.23 -3.00 5.90
N GLU A 275 -2.37 -3.61 7.09
CA GLU A 275 -1.24 -4.01 7.96
C GLU A 275 -0.26 -4.94 7.24
N GLU A 276 -0.75 -5.94 6.51
CA GLU A 276 0.10 -6.87 5.78
C GLU A 276 0.83 -6.21 4.60
N ILE A 277 0.22 -5.28 3.86
CA ILE A 277 0.97 -4.57 2.80
C ILE A 277 2.07 -3.70 3.42
N ILE A 278 1.81 -3.03 4.55
CA ILE A 278 2.86 -2.27 5.27
C ILE A 278 3.99 -3.21 5.69
N HIS A 279 3.63 -4.38 6.23
CA HIS A 279 4.60 -5.40 6.61
C HIS A 279 5.46 -5.84 5.42
N GLN A 280 4.87 -6.06 4.24
CA GLN A 280 5.62 -6.38 3.02
C GLN A 280 6.51 -5.23 2.55
N GLN A 281 6.08 -3.98 2.70
CA GLN A 281 6.93 -2.81 2.42
C GLN A 281 8.12 -2.74 3.40
N MET A 282 7.92 -3.10 4.68
CA MET A 282 8.99 -3.19 5.67
C MET A 282 9.97 -4.31 5.35
N ILE A 283 9.50 -5.50 4.95
CA ILE A 283 10.36 -6.58 4.44
C ILE A 283 11.20 -6.07 3.28
N LEU A 284 10.60 -5.37 2.33
CA LEU A 284 11.32 -4.81 1.18
C LEU A 284 12.41 -3.81 1.60
N LYS A 285 12.13 -2.94 2.58
CA LYS A 285 13.15 -2.04 3.17
C LYS A 285 14.31 -2.81 3.82
N LEU A 286 14.01 -3.89 4.53
CA LEU A 286 15.02 -4.74 5.17
C LEU A 286 15.89 -5.46 4.12
N LEU A 287 15.27 -5.99 3.06
CA LEU A 287 15.98 -6.62 1.95
C LEU A 287 16.93 -5.62 1.27
N VAL A 288 16.44 -4.42 0.93
CA VAL A 288 17.27 -3.35 0.32
C VAL A 288 18.46 -2.98 1.20
N LYS A 289 18.33 -3.05 2.52
CA LYS A 289 19.40 -2.71 3.45
C LYS A 289 20.41 -3.83 3.66
N ASN A 290 19.96 -5.08 3.74
CA ASN A 290 20.78 -6.20 4.20
C ASN A 290 21.26 -7.11 3.06
N GLU A 291 20.48 -7.25 1.99
CA GLU A 291 20.76 -8.18 0.88
C GLU A 291 21.35 -7.47 -0.34
N PHE A 292 20.94 -6.22 -0.59
CA PHE A 292 21.42 -5.46 -1.74
C PHE A 292 22.65 -4.63 -1.38
N GLY A 293 23.65 -4.71 -2.25
CA GLY A 293 24.93 -4.01 -2.10
C GLY A 293 24.87 -2.55 -2.57
N SER A 294 26.04 -1.93 -2.71
CA SER A 294 26.18 -0.57 -3.23
C SER A 294 25.92 -0.49 -4.73
N THR A 295 26.30 -1.53 -5.49
CA THR A 295 26.11 -1.64 -6.94
C THR A 295 25.47 -2.97 -7.28
N ASN A 296 24.23 -2.93 -7.77
CA ASN A 296 23.43 -4.12 -8.07
C ASN A 296 23.08 -4.14 -9.56
N PHE A 297 23.34 -5.28 -10.20
CA PHE A 297 22.96 -5.54 -11.58
C PHE A 297 21.81 -6.54 -11.63
N ILE A 298 20.68 -6.16 -12.22
CA ILE A 298 19.47 -6.97 -12.28
C ILE A 298 19.26 -7.45 -13.72
N VAL A 299 19.31 -8.77 -13.90
CA VAL A 299 19.20 -9.42 -15.20
C VAL A 299 17.86 -10.13 -15.31
N GLY A 300 17.16 -9.88 -16.41
CA GLY A 300 15.92 -10.59 -16.72
C GLY A 300 15.49 -10.43 -18.17
N LYS A 301 14.95 -11.49 -18.75
CA LYS A 301 14.40 -11.46 -20.12
C LYS A 301 13.30 -10.39 -20.25
N PRO A 302 13.02 -9.87 -21.46
CA PRO A 302 11.87 -9.00 -21.70
C PRO A 302 10.58 -9.60 -21.13
N GLY A 303 9.83 -8.81 -20.35
CA GLY A 303 8.61 -9.27 -19.67
C GLY A 303 8.81 -9.95 -18.30
N ALA A 304 10.04 -10.30 -17.91
CA ALA A 304 10.31 -10.93 -16.60
C ALA A 304 10.11 -9.97 -15.40
N GLY A 305 10.02 -8.67 -15.65
CA GLY A 305 9.78 -7.65 -14.62
C GLY A 305 11.04 -6.95 -14.10
N LYS A 306 12.17 -6.97 -14.83
CA LYS A 306 13.41 -6.29 -14.45
C LYS A 306 13.23 -4.78 -14.19
N ASP A 307 12.47 -4.08 -15.02
CA ASP A 307 12.24 -2.64 -14.89
C ASP A 307 11.31 -2.33 -13.71
N LEU A 308 10.32 -3.19 -13.46
CA LEU A 308 9.42 -3.10 -12.32
C LEU A 308 10.23 -3.20 -11.02
N LEU A 309 11.06 -4.23 -10.92
CA LEU A 309 11.89 -4.49 -9.75
C LEU A 309 12.91 -3.38 -9.53
N GLY A 310 13.65 -2.97 -10.57
CA GLY A 310 14.64 -1.90 -10.47
C GLY A 310 14.02 -0.58 -10.01
N THR A 311 12.84 -0.23 -10.54
CA THR A 311 12.11 0.97 -10.11
C THR A 311 11.66 0.86 -8.66
N GLU A 312 11.09 -0.28 -8.25
CA GLU A 312 10.60 -0.47 -6.88
C GLU A 312 11.72 -0.45 -5.85
N LEU A 313 12.84 -1.13 -6.13
CA LEU A 313 14.03 -1.11 -5.28
C LEU A 313 14.58 0.30 -5.15
N THR A 314 14.57 1.10 -6.22
CA THR A 314 15.00 2.51 -6.20
C THR A 314 14.12 3.36 -5.28
N LEU A 315 12.79 3.22 -5.36
CA LEU A 315 11.85 3.93 -4.48
C LEU A 315 12.13 3.61 -3.01
N VAL A 316 12.32 2.33 -2.71
CA VAL A 316 12.55 1.86 -1.35
C VAL A 316 13.93 2.24 -0.85
N ALA A 317 14.97 2.13 -1.67
CA ALA A 317 16.32 2.54 -1.34
C ALA A 317 16.41 4.02 -0.96
N GLU A 318 15.69 4.90 -1.65
CA GLU A 318 15.65 6.31 -1.30
C GLU A 318 15.00 6.52 0.09
N SER A 319 13.89 5.82 0.36
CA SER A 319 13.23 5.89 1.67
C SER A 319 14.12 5.34 2.80
N THR A 320 14.80 4.23 2.55
CA THR A 320 15.75 3.60 3.48
C THR A 320 16.95 4.51 3.72
N LEU A 321 17.47 5.17 2.68
CA LEU A 321 18.55 6.14 2.78
C LEU A 321 18.17 7.28 3.73
N ARG A 322 16.98 7.89 3.56
CA ARG A 322 16.50 8.95 4.47
C ARG A 322 16.31 8.44 5.89
N TYR A 323 15.81 7.22 6.06
CA TYR A 323 15.67 6.61 7.38
C TYR A 323 17.02 6.44 8.08
N ASP A 324 18.03 5.94 7.38
CA ASP A 324 19.37 5.73 7.94
C ASP A 324 20.10 7.06 8.22
N LEU A 325 19.93 8.07 7.36
CA LEU A 325 20.42 9.43 7.62
C LEU A 325 19.76 10.03 8.87
N ARG A 326 18.43 9.89 9.02
CA ARG A 326 17.72 10.32 10.23
C ARG A 326 18.27 9.66 11.48
N LYS A 327 18.57 8.35 11.40
CA LYS A 327 19.14 7.61 12.53
C LYS A 327 20.49 8.20 12.95
N VAL A 328 21.39 8.46 11.99
CA VAL A 328 22.69 9.11 12.29
C VAL A 328 22.53 10.48 12.93
N LEU A 329 21.59 11.29 12.44
CA LEU A 329 21.31 12.60 13.04
C LEU A 329 20.85 12.46 14.51
N LEU A 330 19.95 11.52 14.79
CA LEU A 330 19.48 11.26 16.15
C LEU A 330 20.56 10.67 17.06
N GLU A 331 21.42 9.79 16.54
CA GLU A 331 22.59 9.24 17.25
C GLU A 331 23.52 10.37 17.70
N ILE A 332 23.97 11.23 16.77
CA ILE A 332 24.85 12.37 17.09
C ILE A 332 24.17 13.34 18.07
N ARG A 333 22.86 13.56 17.90
CA ARG A 333 22.09 14.42 18.82
C ARG A 333 22.04 13.85 20.24
N SER A 334 21.98 12.53 20.38
CA SER A 334 22.02 11.86 21.69
C SER A 334 23.41 11.93 22.32
N GLU A 335 24.48 11.80 21.53
CA GLU A 335 25.87 11.89 22.01
C GLU A 335 26.19 13.27 22.58
N TYR A 336 25.66 14.33 21.96
CA TYR A 336 25.89 15.73 22.31
C TYR A 336 24.57 16.45 22.65
N SER A 337 23.81 15.93 23.61
CA SER A 337 22.47 16.44 23.99
C SER A 337 22.43 17.95 24.31
N ASP A 338 23.53 18.50 24.79
CA ASP A 338 23.71 19.90 25.14
C ASP A 338 23.94 20.86 23.96
N PHE A 339 24.20 20.33 22.76
CA PHE A 339 24.49 21.11 21.56
C PHE A 339 23.20 21.71 20.98
N PRO A 340 23.19 23.00 20.56
CA PRO A 340 21.99 23.68 20.07
C PRO A 340 21.65 23.29 18.62
N PHE A 341 21.27 22.03 18.40
CA PHE A 341 21.00 21.49 17.06
C PHE A 341 19.93 22.26 16.30
N ALA A 342 18.83 22.68 16.94
CA ALA A 342 17.76 23.43 16.26
C ALA A 342 18.28 24.73 15.62
N SER A 343 19.12 25.48 16.34
CA SER A 343 19.74 26.70 15.81
C SER A 343 20.73 26.39 14.69
N PHE A 344 21.50 25.31 14.83
CA PHE A 344 22.47 24.90 13.83
C PHE A 344 21.79 24.43 12.53
N GLU A 345 20.69 23.70 12.64
CA GLU A 345 19.87 23.23 11.52
C GLU A 345 19.29 24.39 10.73
N HIS A 346 18.67 25.37 11.39
CA HIS A 346 18.15 26.57 10.72
C HIS A 346 19.27 27.36 10.05
N HIS A 347 20.44 27.46 10.69
CA HIS A 347 21.60 28.12 10.10
C HIS A 347 22.11 27.40 8.84
N LEU A 348 22.20 26.06 8.87
CA LEU A 348 22.55 25.26 7.68
C LEU A 348 21.49 25.41 6.57
N GLN A 349 20.21 25.34 6.91
CA GLN A 349 19.12 25.55 5.94
C GLN A 349 19.23 26.92 5.27
N ASP A 350 19.55 27.97 6.01
CA ASP A 350 19.74 29.31 5.47
C ASP A 350 20.94 29.40 4.53
N LEU A 351 22.04 28.72 4.84
CA LEU A 351 23.22 28.65 3.98
C LEU A 351 22.92 27.91 2.67
N ILE A 352 22.15 26.80 2.75
CA ILE A 352 21.71 26.02 1.59
C ILE A 352 20.75 26.86 0.73
N LYS A 353 19.75 27.50 1.33
CA LYS A 353 18.80 28.40 0.63
C LYS A 353 19.50 29.54 -0.09
N LYS A 354 20.53 30.12 0.54
CA LYS A 354 21.36 31.19 -0.04
C LYS A 354 22.42 30.67 -1.03
N LYS A 355 22.44 29.36 -1.34
CA LYS A 355 23.41 28.68 -2.20
C LYS A 355 24.87 28.92 -1.80
N LYS A 356 25.14 29.16 -0.51
CA LYS A 356 26.50 29.28 0.04
C LYS A 356 27.16 27.92 0.27
N ILE A 357 26.33 26.89 0.48
CA ILE A 357 26.72 25.49 0.56
C ILE A 357 25.91 24.78 -0.52
N VAL A 358 26.60 24.17 -1.49
CA VAL A 358 25.97 23.47 -2.63
C VAL A 358 26.17 21.95 -2.61
N ASN A 359 27.12 21.43 -1.83
CA ASN A 359 27.34 20.00 -1.63
C ASN A 359 27.70 19.67 -0.18
N TRP A 360 27.67 18.38 0.17
CA TRP A 360 27.96 17.91 1.52
C TRP A 360 29.42 18.18 1.95
N THR A 361 30.38 18.14 1.02
CA THR A 361 31.79 18.42 1.32
C THR A 361 31.96 19.87 1.80
N GLN A 362 31.29 20.81 1.15
CA GLN A 362 31.25 22.21 1.59
C GLN A 362 30.55 22.35 2.94
N ALA A 363 29.52 21.56 3.24
CA ALA A 363 28.89 21.54 4.56
C ALA A 363 29.88 21.08 5.65
N LYS A 364 30.64 20.00 5.43
CA LYS A 364 31.69 19.55 6.35
C LYS A 364 32.79 20.60 6.52
N ASN A 365 33.32 21.08 5.41
CA ASN A 365 34.40 22.07 5.41
C ASN A 365 33.97 23.37 6.10
N TYR A 366 32.71 23.79 5.96
CA TYR A 366 32.18 24.94 6.66
C TYR A 366 32.28 24.76 8.18
N VAL A 367 31.92 23.59 8.71
CA VAL A 367 32.02 23.27 10.15
C VAL A 367 33.48 23.33 10.61
N TYR A 368 34.40 22.68 9.89
CA TYR A 368 35.82 22.70 10.21
C TYR A 368 36.44 24.10 10.16
N LEU A 369 36.05 24.93 9.19
CA LEU A 369 36.48 26.32 9.13
C LEU A 369 36.02 27.13 10.35
N GLN A 370 34.79 26.90 10.84
CA GLN A 370 34.32 27.55 12.07
C GLN A 370 35.06 27.02 13.31
N ALA A 371 35.34 25.72 13.37
CA ALA A 371 36.12 25.12 14.45
C ALA A 371 37.54 25.72 14.51
N ASN A 372 38.25 25.79 13.38
CA ASN A 372 39.59 26.36 13.29
C ASN A 372 39.63 27.85 13.70
N LYS A 373 38.63 28.65 13.31
CA LYS A 373 38.52 30.05 13.73
C LYS A 373 38.41 30.20 15.24
N ILE A 374 37.73 29.27 15.90
CA ILE A 374 37.53 29.27 17.35
C ILE A 374 38.80 28.81 18.06
N MET A 375 39.44 27.74 17.57
CA MET A 375 40.70 27.24 18.15
C MET A 375 41.83 28.27 18.11
N ASN A 376 41.84 29.14 17.09
CA ASN A 376 42.84 30.20 16.91
C ASN A 376 42.56 31.47 17.74
N LYS A 377 41.46 31.55 18.50
CA LYS A 377 41.20 32.72 19.38
C LYS A 377 42.12 32.68 20.61
N LYS A 378 42.66 33.85 20.98
CA LYS A 378 43.52 34.03 22.17
C LYS A 378 42.77 33.74 23.48
N ASN A 379 41.51 34.20 23.58
CA ASN A 379 40.64 33.92 24.73
C ASN A 379 39.77 32.70 24.44
N LYS A 380 40.16 31.57 25.01
CA LYS A 380 39.50 30.27 24.79
C LYS A 380 38.25 30.10 25.65
N GLU A 381 38.23 30.64 26.88
CA GLU A 381 37.16 30.40 27.86
C GLU A 381 35.75 30.87 27.41
N ASP A 382 35.65 31.94 26.60
CA ASP A 382 34.38 32.46 26.06
C ASP A 382 34.06 31.98 24.64
N ALA A 383 34.83 31.03 24.10
CA ALA A 383 34.73 30.64 22.71
C ALA A 383 33.52 29.73 22.46
N LYS A 384 32.47 30.28 21.82
CA LYS A 384 31.23 29.54 21.48
C LYS A 384 31.27 28.97 20.07
N PHE A 385 31.04 27.66 19.95
CA PHE A 385 30.91 26.95 18.67
C PHE A 385 29.43 26.76 18.33
N PHE A 386 28.90 27.57 17.41
CA PHE A 386 27.45 27.61 17.12
C PHE A 386 26.57 27.81 18.37
N GLY A 387 27.06 28.58 19.35
CA GLY A 387 26.37 28.79 20.64
C GLY A 387 26.68 27.74 21.71
N TYR A 388 27.42 26.68 21.38
CA TYR A 388 27.90 25.68 22.32
C TYR A 388 29.15 26.14 23.08
N GLU A 389 29.15 26.00 24.41
CA GLU A 389 30.26 26.40 25.28
C GLU A 389 31.26 25.26 25.43
N LEU A 390 32.30 25.26 24.59
CA LEU A 390 33.29 24.17 24.52
C LEU A 390 33.96 23.88 25.87
N PHE A 391 34.37 24.90 26.63
CA PHE A 391 35.16 24.66 27.85
C PHE A 391 34.34 24.32 29.09
N LYS A 392 33.01 24.38 29.02
CA LYS A 392 32.10 24.10 30.15
C LYS A 392 31.36 22.78 29.99
N LYS A 393 31.36 22.19 28.79
CA LYS A 393 30.56 21.02 28.44
C LYS A 393 31.42 19.91 27.83
N LYS A 394 30.82 18.73 27.65
CA LYS A 394 31.49 17.52 27.15
C LYS A 394 31.84 17.63 25.66
N ASN A 395 33.13 17.71 25.34
CA ASN A 395 33.62 17.85 23.96
C ASN A 395 33.98 16.55 23.26
N SER A 396 34.04 15.44 23.99
CA SER A 396 34.37 14.12 23.45
C SER A 396 33.41 13.08 24.00
N TYR A 397 32.99 12.17 23.14
CA TYR A 397 32.12 11.06 23.49
C TYR A 397 32.83 9.75 23.17
N TYR A 398 33.04 8.93 24.20
CA TYR A 398 33.64 7.61 24.08
C TYR A 398 32.56 6.55 24.27
N ASP A 399 32.41 5.67 23.28
CA ASP A 399 31.40 4.59 23.26
C ASP A 399 32.01 3.19 23.45
N GLU A 400 33.21 3.13 24.03
CA GLU A 400 34.05 1.92 24.17
C GLU A 400 34.70 1.42 22.88
N LEU A 401 34.28 1.90 21.71
CA LEU A 401 34.86 1.54 20.40
C LEU A 401 35.65 2.70 19.80
N THR A 402 35.10 3.90 19.86
CA THR A 402 35.59 5.10 19.22
C THR A 402 35.46 6.31 20.15
N ASN A 403 36.42 7.21 20.07
CA ASN A 403 36.34 8.51 20.73
C ASN A 403 35.94 9.55 19.68
N SER A 404 34.66 9.93 19.65
CA SER A 404 34.17 10.99 18.77
C SER A 404 34.47 12.34 19.41
N VAL A 405 35.07 13.27 18.65
CA VAL A 405 35.25 14.66 19.08
C VAL A 405 34.10 15.48 18.50
N ILE A 406 33.63 16.47 19.26
CA ILE A 406 32.48 17.30 18.88
C ILE A 406 32.61 17.91 17.48
N PHE A 407 33.81 18.35 17.06
CA PHE A 407 33.99 18.95 15.74
C PHE A 407 33.72 17.97 14.61
N ASP A 408 34.23 16.74 14.70
CA ASP A 408 34.00 15.69 13.72
C ASP A 408 32.55 15.22 13.74
N ALA A 409 31.96 15.07 14.93
CA ALA A 409 30.56 14.70 15.09
C ALA A 409 29.62 15.74 14.46
N ILE A 410 29.87 17.04 14.65
CA ILE A 410 29.06 18.11 14.05
C ILE A 410 29.34 18.25 12.54
N ALA A 411 30.56 17.95 12.06
CA ALA A 411 30.84 17.89 10.63
C ALA A 411 30.07 16.74 9.96
N ASP A 412 30.07 15.54 10.56
CA ASP A 412 29.28 14.41 10.10
C ASP A 412 27.77 14.69 10.19
N TYR A 413 27.32 15.42 11.22
CA TYR A 413 25.94 15.93 11.29
C TYR A 413 25.61 16.83 10.12
N ALA A 414 26.49 17.79 9.78
CA ALA A 414 26.25 18.71 8.67
C ALA A 414 26.18 17.98 7.32
N HIS A 415 27.02 16.96 7.11
CA HIS A 415 26.96 16.08 5.95
C HIS A 415 25.60 15.36 5.89
N ALA A 416 25.25 14.61 6.93
CA ALA A 416 24.01 13.84 6.97
C ALA A 416 22.77 14.75 6.83
N TYR A 417 22.80 15.93 7.45
CA TYR A 417 21.70 16.88 7.42
C TYR A 417 21.52 17.52 6.04
N PHE A 418 22.61 17.83 5.35
CA PHE A 418 22.57 18.35 3.99
C PHE A 418 21.83 17.39 3.04
N MET A 419 22.17 16.09 3.11
CA MET A 419 21.49 15.06 2.34
C MET A 419 20.03 14.89 2.79
N TYR A 420 19.80 14.80 4.10
CA TYR A 420 18.49 14.49 4.65
C TYR A 420 17.41 15.53 4.29
N ILE A 421 17.77 16.83 4.30
CA ILE A 421 16.81 17.94 4.20
C ILE A 421 16.41 18.29 2.76
N GLN A 422 17.11 17.74 1.76
CA GLN A 422 16.94 18.10 0.35
C GLN A 422 15.47 18.01 -0.07
N SER A 423 14.98 19.08 -0.68
CA SER A 423 13.55 19.26 -1.02
C SER A 423 13.08 18.38 -2.17
N GLY A 424 14.01 17.82 -2.95
CA GLY A 424 13.73 16.86 -4.01
C GLY A 424 14.19 15.45 -3.65
N VAL A 425 14.00 14.53 -4.58
CA VAL A 425 14.39 13.13 -4.45
C VAL A 425 15.92 13.00 -4.42
N LEU A 426 16.42 12.11 -3.57
CA LEU A 426 17.83 11.69 -3.54
C LEU A 426 18.10 10.55 -4.54
N ALA A 427 17.48 10.61 -5.72
CA ALA A 427 17.61 9.60 -6.76
C ALA A 427 17.80 10.23 -8.14
N ALA A 428 18.62 9.60 -8.98
CA ALA A 428 18.83 9.98 -10.37
C ALA A 428 18.72 8.76 -11.29
N SER A 429 18.20 8.98 -12.49
CA SER A 429 17.92 7.90 -13.43
C SER A 429 17.93 8.35 -14.88
N ASN A 430 18.15 7.41 -15.80
CA ASN A 430 18.06 7.65 -17.25
C ASN A 430 16.62 7.51 -17.81
N TYR A 431 15.67 7.17 -16.95
CA TYR A 431 14.23 7.18 -17.22
C TYR A 431 13.47 7.84 -16.07
N PRO A 432 12.32 8.48 -16.31
CA PRO A 432 11.60 9.19 -15.25
C PRO A 432 10.99 8.22 -14.23
N ILE A 433 11.27 8.44 -12.94
CA ILE A 433 10.67 7.73 -11.81
C ILE A 433 9.98 8.74 -10.90
N ARG A 434 8.72 8.48 -10.54
CA ARG A 434 7.94 9.32 -9.62
C ARG A 434 8.03 8.83 -8.17
N PHE A 435 8.36 9.73 -7.26
CA PHE A 435 8.46 9.51 -5.81
C PHE A 435 7.37 10.30 -5.09
N ASP A 436 6.80 9.71 -4.03
CA ASP A 436 5.69 10.28 -3.26
C ASP A 436 6.09 10.53 -1.80
N ASN A 437 7.37 10.81 -1.52
CA ASN A 437 7.82 11.10 -0.16
C ASN A 437 7.33 12.49 0.28
N ILE A 438 6.50 12.53 1.33
CA ILE A 438 5.95 13.79 1.84
C ILE A 438 6.84 14.30 2.97
N LYS A 439 7.44 15.47 2.77
CA LYS A 439 8.22 16.16 3.82
C LYS A 439 7.26 16.79 4.84
N ILE A 440 7.37 16.36 6.08
CA ILE A 440 6.62 16.89 7.23
C ILE A 440 7.52 17.89 7.97
N ASP A 441 7.30 19.17 7.71
CA ASP A 441 8.04 20.28 8.32
C ASP A 441 7.09 21.15 9.16
N THR A 442 7.24 21.09 10.48
CA THR A 442 6.45 21.87 11.44
C THR A 442 7.28 23.01 12.07
N GLY A 443 8.45 23.32 11.51
CA GLY A 443 9.43 24.25 12.11
C GLY A 443 10.33 23.59 13.18
N HIS A 444 10.19 22.28 13.37
CA HIS A 444 11.05 21.46 14.22
C HIS A 444 11.89 20.49 13.36
N PHE A 445 12.41 19.43 13.98
CA PHE A 445 13.10 18.38 13.24
C PHE A 445 12.19 17.79 12.16
N VAL A 446 12.65 17.85 10.91
CA VAL A 446 11.90 17.41 9.74
C VAL A 446 11.72 15.90 9.78
N ASN A 447 10.53 15.42 9.41
CA ASN A 447 10.26 14.01 9.16
C ASN A 447 9.77 13.79 7.73
N TYR A 448 9.75 12.55 7.28
CA TYR A 448 9.23 12.15 5.98
C TYR A 448 8.18 11.04 6.18
N ASP A 449 7.05 11.15 5.49
CA ASP A 449 6.10 10.05 5.32
C ASP A 449 6.48 9.25 4.07
N ASP A 450 6.86 8.00 4.29
CA ASP A 450 7.33 7.06 3.29
C ASP A 450 6.40 5.83 3.17
N ILE A 451 5.18 5.90 3.71
CA ILE A 451 4.17 4.84 3.59
C ILE A 451 3.30 5.10 2.37
N PHE A 452 3.86 4.80 1.19
CA PHE A 452 3.27 5.06 -0.12
C PHE A 452 1.87 4.49 -0.35
N ILE A 453 1.49 3.45 0.40
CA ILE A 453 0.22 2.72 0.23
C ILE A 453 -0.98 3.63 0.54
N PHE A 454 -0.83 4.55 1.49
CA PHE A 454 -1.90 5.43 1.95
C PHE A 454 -2.04 6.72 1.16
N HIS A 455 -1.08 7.01 0.29
CA HIS A 455 -1.14 8.20 -0.54
C HIS A 455 -2.21 8.06 -1.63
N ASN A 456 -3.01 9.12 -1.76
CA ASN A 456 -4.04 9.19 -2.78
C ASN A 456 -3.42 9.69 -4.08
N ASN A 457 -3.30 8.80 -5.07
CA ASN A 457 -2.77 9.16 -6.38
C ASN A 457 -3.53 10.31 -7.07
N ARG A 458 -4.76 10.64 -6.66
CA ARG A 458 -5.50 11.79 -7.25
C ARG A 458 -4.95 13.14 -6.84
N GLU A 459 -4.22 13.19 -5.73
CA GLU A 459 -3.59 14.39 -5.18
C GLU A 459 -2.08 14.38 -5.50
N MET A 460 -1.64 13.53 -6.45
CA MET A 460 -0.22 13.34 -6.75
C MET A 460 0.48 14.65 -7.16
N ASP A 461 -0.23 15.54 -7.84
CA ASP A 461 0.35 16.81 -8.32
C ASP A 461 0.76 17.74 -7.16
N ASP A 462 0.20 17.53 -5.96
CA ASP A 462 0.47 18.36 -4.79
C ASP A 462 1.77 17.98 -4.06
N PHE A 463 2.21 16.72 -4.17
CA PHE A 463 3.31 16.18 -3.37
C PHE A 463 4.34 15.33 -4.12
N SER A 464 4.01 14.82 -5.30
CA SER A 464 4.92 13.95 -6.06
C SER A 464 6.09 14.74 -6.63
N THR A 465 7.26 14.10 -6.64
CA THR A 465 8.47 14.60 -7.29
C THR A 465 9.04 13.53 -8.21
N TYR A 466 9.89 13.93 -9.14
CA TYR A 466 10.52 13.02 -10.09
C TYR A 466 12.01 12.87 -9.79
N SER A 467 12.59 11.74 -10.21
CA SER A 467 14.03 11.54 -10.20
C SER A 467 14.74 12.62 -11.00
N LYS A 468 15.97 12.92 -10.59
CA LYS A 468 16.88 13.78 -11.35
C LYS A 468 17.30 13.04 -12.63
N ILE A 469 17.45 13.77 -13.73
CA ILE A 469 17.98 13.20 -14.99
C ILE A 469 19.43 12.80 -14.73
N ASN A 470 19.80 11.55 -15.01
CA ASN A 470 21.20 11.13 -14.95
C ASN A 470 21.91 11.54 -16.25
N ASN A 471 22.70 12.61 -16.20
CA ASN A 471 23.67 12.87 -17.27
C ASN A 471 24.89 11.94 -17.09
N TYR A 472 25.21 11.16 -18.13
CA TYR A 472 26.35 10.25 -18.13
C TYR A 472 27.71 10.98 -18.06
N ASP A 473 27.81 12.24 -18.51
CA ASP A 473 29.04 13.03 -18.36
C ASP A 473 29.45 13.26 -16.90
N TRP A 474 28.50 13.14 -15.95
CA TRP A 474 28.85 13.20 -14.53
C TRP A 474 29.61 11.96 -14.03
N GLN A 475 29.51 10.84 -14.76
CA GLN A 475 30.19 9.59 -14.45
C GLN A 475 31.53 9.46 -15.19
N ARG A 476 31.77 10.31 -16.20
CA ARG A 476 32.98 10.31 -17.01
C ARG A 476 34.06 11.17 -16.34
N ILE A 477 35.16 10.54 -15.93
CA ILE A 477 36.24 11.19 -15.16
C ILE A 477 37.29 11.80 -16.09
N TYR A 478 37.57 11.15 -17.23
CA TYR A 478 38.72 11.50 -18.06
C TYR A 478 38.35 12.49 -19.17
N LYS A 479 37.43 12.10 -20.06
CA LYS A 479 36.92 12.92 -21.16
C LYS A 479 35.40 12.96 -21.07
N LYS A 480 34.78 14.11 -21.32
CA LYS A 480 33.32 14.28 -21.37
C LYS A 480 32.85 14.57 -22.80
N VAL A 481 31.60 14.24 -23.10
CA VAL A 481 30.99 14.61 -24.38
C VAL A 481 30.74 16.11 -24.42
N GLN A 482 30.29 16.67 -23.29
CA GLN A 482 30.11 18.10 -23.12
C GLN A 482 30.89 18.60 -21.89
N ASP A 483 32.00 19.31 -22.15
CA ASP A 483 32.91 19.78 -21.09
C ASP A 483 32.33 20.93 -20.25
N ASP A 484 31.39 21.70 -20.80
CA ASP A 484 30.86 22.92 -20.17
C ASP A 484 29.79 22.65 -19.09
N GLU A 485 29.37 21.40 -18.89
CA GLU A 485 28.32 21.09 -17.91
C GLU A 485 28.86 20.89 -16.49
N TYR A 486 28.20 21.55 -15.53
CA TYR A 486 28.41 21.32 -14.10
C TYR A 486 28.04 19.86 -13.73
N SER A 487 28.88 19.21 -12.93
CA SER A 487 28.55 17.91 -12.36
C SER A 487 27.64 18.07 -11.14
N PHE A 488 26.50 17.38 -11.16
CA PHE A 488 25.54 17.35 -10.05
C PHE A 488 25.54 15.98 -9.32
N LEU A 489 26.47 15.09 -9.69
CA LEU A 489 26.53 13.70 -9.21
C LEU A 489 27.40 13.56 -7.94
N ASP A 490 27.11 14.36 -6.91
CA ASP A 490 27.98 14.43 -5.72
C ASP A 490 27.32 13.94 -4.41
N ASP A 491 26.05 13.53 -4.40
CA ASP A 491 25.28 13.44 -3.14
C ASP A 491 24.65 12.05 -2.84
N GLY A 492 25.43 11.02 -2.52
CA GLY A 492 24.95 9.72 -2.00
C GLY A 492 23.65 9.22 -2.63
N VAL A 493 23.57 9.36 -3.96
CA VAL A 493 22.33 9.29 -4.73
C VAL A 493 21.99 7.83 -5.02
N VAL A 494 20.71 7.48 -4.89
CA VAL A 494 20.19 6.23 -5.43
C VAL A 494 20.15 6.32 -6.96
N LEU A 495 20.94 5.53 -7.65
CA LEU A 495 20.96 5.50 -9.12
C LEU A 495 20.09 4.37 -9.67
N ALA A 496 19.26 4.70 -10.66
CA ALA A 496 18.50 3.70 -11.41
C ALA A 496 18.80 3.82 -12.90
N LEU A 497 19.44 2.80 -13.49
CA LEU A 497 19.81 2.82 -14.91
C LEU A 497 19.21 1.61 -15.63
N SER A 498 18.32 1.87 -16.58
CA SER A 498 17.79 0.83 -17.46
C SER A 498 18.55 0.78 -18.77
N GLU A 499 18.83 -0.43 -19.26
CA GLU A 499 19.56 -0.69 -20.51
C GLU A 499 20.97 -0.08 -20.55
N TYR A 500 21.64 -0.06 -19.40
CA TYR A 500 22.99 0.49 -19.27
C TYR A 500 24.02 -0.19 -20.20
N ALA A 501 23.82 -1.47 -20.55
CA ALA A 501 24.72 -2.11 -21.50
C ALA A 501 24.65 -1.51 -22.91
N LYS A 502 23.54 -0.86 -23.31
CA LYS A 502 23.47 -0.17 -24.60
C LYS A 502 24.34 1.09 -24.63
N GLU A 503 24.51 1.77 -23.49
CA GLU A 503 25.41 2.92 -23.36
C GLU A 503 26.89 2.47 -23.36
N ARG A 504 27.20 1.38 -22.66
CA ARG A 504 28.58 0.89 -22.52
C ARG A 504 29.07 0.04 -23.69
N GLY A 505 28.17 -0.64 -24.39
CA GLY A 505 28.50 -1.60 -25.44
C GLY A 505 29.12 -2.90 -24.91
N ASN A 506 29.11 -3.91 -25.76
CA ASN A 506 29.82 -5.17 -25.55
C ASN A 506 31.22 -5.12 -26.19
N GLN A 507 31.99 -6.20 -26.04
CA GLN A 507 33.35 -6.30 -26.62
C GLN A 507 33.38 -6.24 -28.16
N LEU A 508 32.28 -6.61 -28.84
CA LEU A 508 32.16 -6.48 -30.30
C LEU A 508 31.98 -5.01 -30.69
N ASP A 509 31.21 -4.25 -29.91
CA ASP A 509 30.98 -2.82 -30.13
C ASP A 509 32.26 -2.01 -29.91
N HIS A 510 33.15 -2.49 -29.03
CA HIS A 510 34.47 -1.89 -28.80
C HIS A 510 35.49 -2.16 -29.91
N ARG A 511 35.19 -2.98 -30.91
CA ARG A 511 36.13 -3.28 -32.00
C ARG A 511 36.41 -2.03 -32.84
N GLY A 512 37.63 -1.54 -32.74
CA GLY A 512 38.11 -0.36 -33.46
C GLY A 512 38.29 0.88 -32.59
N MET A 513 37.80 0.86 -31.33
CA MET A 513 38.03 1.94 -30.36
C MET A 513 39.38 1.74 -29.66
N LYS A 514 40.12 2.83 -29.44
CA LYS A 514 41.37 2.82 -28.67
C LYS A 514 41.31 3.82 -27.52
N ILE A 515 42.01 3.51 -26.44
CA ILE A 515 42.15 4.41 -25.27
C ILE A 515 42.84 5.73 -25.67
N ILE A 516 43.75 5.66 -26.66
CA ILE A 516 44.60 6.79 -27.10
C ILE A 516 43.86 7.71 -28.08
N ASP A 517 42.68 7.32 -28.59
CA ASP A 517 41.96 8.12 -29.58
C ASP A 517 41.66 9.53 -29.03
N GLU A 518 41.77 10.54 -29.92
CA GLU A 518 41.48 11.94 -29.59
C GLU A 518 39.99 12.11 -29.27
N ASP A 519 39.12 11.52 -30.10
CA ASP A 519 37.68 11.51 -29.90
C ASP A 519 37.28 10.71 -28.66
N ILE A 520 36.21 11.16 -28.00
CA ILE A 520 35.65 10.48 -26.84
C ILE A 520 35.01 9.14 -27.23
N ASN A 521 35.30 8.10 -26.48
CA ASN A 521 34.75 6.77 -26.64
C ASN A 521 34.58 6.07 -25.28
N GLN A 522 33.93 4.91 -25.28
CA GLN A 522 33.63 4.16 -24.06
C GLN A 522 34.87 3.64 -23.32
N LEU A 523 36.04 3.57 -23.97
CA LEU A 523 37.29 3.08 -23.36
C LEU A 523 38.12 4.22 -22.74
N ASN A 524 38.01 5.45 -23.25
CA ASN A 524 38.80 6.60 -22.81
C ASN A 524 38.05 7.60 -21.91
N ASP A 525 36.76 7.37 -21.63
CA ASP A 525 35.91 8.25 -20.82
C ASP A 525 36.12 8.16 -19.29
N GLY A 526 36.70 7.07 -18.81
CA GLY A 526 36.96 6.82 -17.38
C GLY A 526 35.74 6.38 -16.56
N THR A 527 34.59 6.08 -17.18
CA THR A 527 33.35 5.69 -16.50
C THR A 527 33.53 4.46 -15.60
N ASN A 528 34.33 3.49 -16.04
CA ASN A 528 34.59 2.28 -15.25
C ASN A 528 35.33 2.59 -13.94
N SER A 529 36.24 3.57 -13.98
CA SER A 529 37.01 4.01 -12.79
C SER A 529 36.11 4.74 -11.80
N PHE A 530 35.14 5.50 -12.30
CA PHE A 530 34.11 6.12 -11.46
C PHE A 530 33.34 5.07 -10.68
N TRP A 531 32.81 4.04 -11.36
CA TRP A 531 32.02 3.03 -10.66
C TRP A 531 32.83 2.18 -9.67
N LYS A 532 34.10 1.91 -9.95
CA LYS A 532 35.03 1.25 -9.00
C LYS A 532 35.25 2.05 -7.72
N THR A 533 35.18 3.38 -7.78
CA THR A 533 35.44 4.28 -6.64
C THR A 533 34.18 4.87 -6.01
N LYS A 534 33.03 4.76 -6.67
CA LYS A 534 31.75 5.36 -6.27
C LYS A 534 31.35 5.05 -4.82
N SER A 535 31.60 3.82 -4.36
CA SER A 535 31.25 3.37 -3.01
C SER A 535 31.99 4.13 -1.89
N HIS A 536 33.07 4.84 -2.22
CA HIS A 536 33.87 5.64 -1.27
C HIS A 536 33.46 7.12 -1.21
N ILE A 537 32.59 7.59 -2.11
CA ILE A 537 32.28 9.03 -2.21
C ILE A 537 31.51 9.52 -0.99
N ASN A 538 30.57 8.73 -0.47
CA ASN A 538 29.66 9.17 0.60
C ASN A 538 29.74 8.21 1.80
N VAL A 539 30.68 8.50 2.70
CA VAL A 539 30.88 7.74 3.94
C VAL A 539 30.64 8.65 5.14
N ILE A 540 29.71 8.27 6.02
CA ILE A 540 29.43 8.96 7.28
C ILE A 540 29.60 7.95 8.40
N ARG A 541 30.50 8.23 9.36
CA ARG A 541 30.83 7.32 10.48
C ARG A 541 31.06 5.86 10.05
N GLY A 542 31.81 5.67 8.96
CA GLY A 542 32.16 4.35 8.42
C GLY A 542 31.06 3.62 7.63
N LYS A 543 29.85 4.19 7.54
CA LYS A 543 28.76 3.64 6.71
C LYS A 543 28.72 4.32 5.35
N ARG A 544 28.55 3.52 4.29
CA ARG A 544 28.44 3.99 2.90
C ARG A 544 26.99 4.33 2.59
N TYR A 545 26.75 5.51 2.03
CA TYR A 545 25.43 6.00 1.67
C TYR A 545 25.36 6.15 0.15
N GLY A 546 24.76 5.17 -0.53
CA GLY A 546 24.59 5.18 -1.98
C GLY A 546 24.34 3.77 -2.52
N GLN A 547 23.28 3.64 -3.31
CA GLN A 547 22.93 2.38 -3.98
C GLN A 547 22.67 2.63 -5.46
N ALA A 548 23.05 1.68 -6.30
CA ALA A 548 22.74 1.71 -7.71
C ALA A 548 22.03 0.41 -8.11
N PHE A 549 20.90 0.55 -8.79
CA PHE A 549 20.15 -0.52 -9.41
C PHE A 549 20.23 -0.34 -10.92
N ILE A 550 21.01 -1.21 -11.54
CA ILE A 550 21.21 -1.21 -12.98
C ILE A 550 20.52 -2.44 -13.53
N ASN A 551 19.68 -2.31 -14.55
CA ASN A 551 18.91 -3.43 -15.05
C ASN A 551 19.08 -3.65 -16.56
N ASP A 552 19.29 -4.91 -16.95
CA ASP A 552 19.52 -5.31 -18.34
C ASP A 552 18.89 -6.67 -18.68
N GLN A 553 18.87 -7.01 -19.98
CA GLN A 553 18.26 -8.24 -20.48
C GLN A 553 19.15 -9.46 -20.30
N ARG A 554 20.46 -9.29 -20.46
CA ARG A 554 21.46 -10.36 -20.39
C ARG A 554 22.68 -9.86 -19.64
N GLU A 555 23.34 -10.79 -18.98
CA GLU A 555 24.61 -10.51 -18.32
C GLU A 555 25.71 -10.19 -19.35
N ASP A 556 25.78 -10.96 -20.44
CA ASP A 556 26.82 -10.84 -21.48
C ASP A 556 26.70 -9.59 -22.35
N SER A 557 25.66 -8.78 -22.14
CA SER A 557 25.57 -7.47 -22.77
C SER A 557 26.64 -6.52 -22.23
N LEU A 558 27.16 -6.77 -21.02
CA LEU A 558 28.28 -6.03 -20.45
C LEU A 558 29.61 -6.74 -20.70
N ASN A 559 30.66 -5.96 -20.96
CA ASN A 559 32.03 -6.43 -20.98
C ASN A 559 32.45 -7.00 -19.59
N ALA A 560 33.39 -7.94 -19.56
CA ALA A 560 33.88 -8.59 -18.34
C ALA A 560 34.36 -7.57 -17.28
N ASP A 561 35.13 -6.56 -17.69
CA ASP A 561 35.59 -5.47 -16.81
C ASP A 561 34.45 -4.69 -16.15
N ASN A 562 33.29 -4.60 -16.83
CA ASN A 562 32.11 -3.93 -16.29
C ASN A 562 31.34 -4.84 -15.33
N LYS A 563 31.43 -6.17 -15.48
CA LYS A 563 30.78 -7.11 -14.56
C LYS A 563 31.41 -7.07 -13.17
N GLU A 564 32.74 -6.92 -13.08
CA GLU A 564 33.48 -6.83 -11.81
C GLU A 564 33.13 -5.59 -10.96
N ILE A 565 32.50 -4.58 -11.57
CA ILE A 565 32.07 -3.35 -10.88
C ILE A 565 30.88 -3.61 -9.95
N PHE A 566 30.08 -4.64 -10.25
CA PHE A 566 28.87 -4.95 -9.50
C PHE A 566 29.18 -5.86 -8.33
N GLU A 567 28.74 -5.44 -7.14
CA GLU A 567 28.83 -6.26 -5.94
C GLU A 567 27.95 -7.52 -6.08
N TYR A 568 26.75 -7.35 -6.65
CA TYR A 568 25.83 -8.44 -6.93
C TYR A 568 25.19 -8.35 -8.31
N ILE A 569 25.22 -9.47 -9.04
CA ILE A 569 24.44 -9.73 -10.24
C ILE A 569 23.27 -10.63 -9.86
N TRP A 570 22.05 -10.10 -9.91
CA TRP A 570 20.80 -10.77 -9.58
C TRP A 570 20.07 -11.21 -10.85
N ASN A 571 19.94 -12.52 -11.02
CA ASN A 571 19.15 -13.12 -12.09
C ASN A 571 17.72 -13.38 -11.63
N ILE A 572 16.73 -12.87 -12.37
CA ILE A 572 15.31 -13.16 -12.15
C ILE A 572 15.03 -14.60 -12.58
N GLN A 573 14.67 -15.45 -11.61
CA GLN A 573 14.32 -16.85 -11.84
C GLN A 573 12.83 -16.98 -12.23
N ASN A 574 11.96 -16.44 -11.38
CA ASN A 574 10.53 -16.55 -11.55
C ASN A 574 9.81 -15.33 -10.97
N ARG A 575 8.64 -15.03 -11.53
CA ARG A 575 7.69 -14.06 -10.99
C ARG A 575 6.38 -14.78 -10.73
N SER A 576 5.96 -14.80 -9.47
CA SER A 576 4.68 -15.37 -9.09
C SER A 576 3.50 -14.53 -9.57
N GLU A 577 2.34 -15.18 -9.72
CA GLU A 577 1.09 -14.50 -10.06
C GLU A 577 0.63 -13.55 -8.93
N PRO A 578 -0.05 -12.44 -9.27
CA PRO A 578 -0.56 -11.51 -8.26
C PRO A 578 -1.56 -12.17 -7.32
N LYS A 579 -1.23 -12.22 -6.03
CA LYS A 579 -2.09 -12.72 -4.97
C LYS A 579 -2.65 -11.56 -4.15
N SER A 580 -3.95 -11.62 -3.86
CA SER A 580 -4.58 -10.62 -3.01
C SER A 580 -4.33 -10.96 -1.54
N VAL A 581 -3.93 -9.96 -0.78
CA VAL A 581 -3.65 -10.03 0.65
C VAL A 581 -4.93 -9.81 1.49
N LEU A 582 -6.06 -9.53 0.83
CA LEU A 582 -7.33 -9.32 1.50
C LEU A 582 -7.81 -10.62 2.18
N HIS A 583 -7.82 -10.62 3.51
CA HIS A 583 -8.15 -11.80 4.32
C HIS A 583 -9.61 -12.21 4.13
N GLY A 584 -9.89 -13.52 4.11
CA GLY A 584 -11.25 -14.05 3.95
C GLY A 584 -11.90 -13.75 2.59
N PHE A 585 -11.17 -13.13 1.66
CA PHE A 585 -11.70 -12.66 0.38
C PHE A 585 -11.77 -13.75 -0.69
N TRP A 586 -11.34 -14.98 -0.43
CA TRP A 586 -11.41 -16.10 -1.38
C TRP A 586 -12.79 -16.35 -1.99
N TYR A 587 -13.84 -16.58 -1.18
CA TYR A 587 -15.22 -16.79 -1.66
C TYR A 587 -15.77 -15.57 -2.40
N SER A 588 -15.55 -14.37 -1.85
CA SER A 588 -16.01 -13.12 -2.49
C SER A 588 -15.24 -12.81 -3.77
N ARG A 589 -13.96 -13.19 -3.86
CA ARG A 589 -13.15 -13.08 -5.07
C ARG A 589 -13.68 -14.00 -6.15
N MET A 590 -13.95 -15.26 -5.81
CA MET A 590 -14.54 -16.23 -6.75
C MET A 590 -15.88 -15.71 -7.29
N LEU A 591 -16.76 -15.22 -6.41
CA LEU A 591 -18.04 -14.62 -6.82
C LEU A 591 -17.86 -13.36 -7.67
N LEU A 592 -16.89 -12.50 -7.33
CA LEU A 592 -16.60 -11.28 -8.08
C LEU A 592 -16.03 -11.59 -9.47
N GLU A 593 -15.07 -12.52 -9.55
CA GLU A 593 -14.47 -12.97 -10.81
C GLU A 593 -15.53 -13.64 -11.70
N PHE A 594 -16.32 -14.56 -11.15
CA PHE A 594 -17.44 -15.18 -11.86
C PHE A 594 -18.43 -14.13 -12.40
N SER A 595 -18.89 -13.22 -11.54
CA SER A 595 -19.84 -12.17 -11.92
C SER A 595 -19.24 -11.22 -12.97
N SER A 596 -17.97 -10.85 -12.81
CA SER A 596 -17.28 -9.95 -13.75
C SER A 596 -17.06 -10.60 -15.12
N SER A 597 -16.67 -11.87 -15.15
CA SER A 597 -16.50 -12.65 -16.38
C SER A 597 -17.82 -12.83 -17.10
N PHE A 598 -18.86 -13.27 -16.39
CA PHE A 598 -20.21 -13.42 -16.96
C PHE A 598 -20.73 -12.12 -17.58
N ILE A 599 -20.64 -11.01 -16.85
CA ILE A 599 -21.12 -9.70 -17.32
C ILE A 599 -20.22 -9.14 -18.45
N SER A 600 -18.91 -9.39 -18.42
CA SER A 600 -17.99 -8.97 -19.49
C SER A 600 -18.29 -9.69 -20.79
N ASN A 601 -18.50 -11.01 -20.75
CA ASN A 601 -18.87 -11.80 -21.92
C ASN A 601 -20.20 -11.32 -22.53
N LEU A 602 -21.18 -11.00 -21.67
CA LEU A 602 -22.43 -10.40 -22.14
C LEU A 602 -22.22 -9.02 -22.76
N TYR A 603 -21.37 -8.19 -22.16
CA TYR A 603 -21.04 -6.87 -22.70
C TYR A 603 -20.36 -6.98 -24.08
N GLU A 604 -19.36 -7.85 -24.22
CA GLU A 604 -18.66 -8.08 -25.48
C GLU A 604 -19.61 -8.56 -26.59
N LYS A 605 -20.49 -9.53 -26.28
CA LYS A 605 -21.51 -10.01 -27.21
C LYS A 605 -22.51 -8.90 -27.60
N LEU A 606 -22.80 -7.95 -26.72
CA LEU A 606 -23.67 -6.82 -27.06
C LEU A 606 -22.99 -5.81 -27.96
N VAL A 607 -21.72 -5.49 -27.68
CA VAL A 607 -20.94 -4.54 -28.50
C VAL A 607 -20.74 -5.07 -29.92
N SER A 608 -20.59 -6.39 -30.10
CA SER A 608 -20.43 -7.00 -31.42
C SER A 608 -21.73 -7.07 -32.24
N VAL A 609 -22.88 -7.19 -31.57
CA VAL A 609 -24.18 -7.40 -32.24
C VAL A 609 -24.95 -6.09 -32.43
N ARG A 610 -24.69 -5.06 -31.61
CA ARG A 610 -25.48 -3.83 -31.58
C ARG A 610 -24.63 -2.58 -31.38
N SER A 611 -25.03 -1.51 -32.05
CA SER A 611 -24.43 -0.18 -31.92
C SER A 611 -25.39 0.89 -31.37
N ASP A 612 -26.63 0.51 -31.04
CA ASP A 612 -27.63 1.42 -30.47
C ASP A 612 -27.57 1.48 -28.93
N ASP A 613 -27.92 2.63 -28.35
CA ASP A 613 -27.83 2.84 -26.90
C ASP A 613 -29.12 2.41 -26.19
N ALA A 614 -29.30 1.09 -26.13
CA ALA A 614 -30.45 0.42 -25.53
C ALA A 614 -30.41 0.40 -23.99
N LEU A 615 -31.59 0.29 -23.33
CA LEU A 615 -31.67 0.24 -21.87
C LEU A 615 -30.90 -0.96 -21.27
N LEU A 616 -31.07 -2.16 -21.84
CA LEU A 616 -30.36 -3.35 -21.37
C LEU A 616 -28.85 -3.21 -21.57
N PHE A 617 -28.41 -2.65 -22.71
CA PHE A 617 -27.01 -2.36 -22.97
C PHE A 617 -26.45 -1.35 -21.96
N TYR A 618 -27.18 -0.28 -21.65
CA TYR A 618 -26.81 0.68 -20.62
C TYR A 618 -26.65 0.04 -19.24
N ILE A 619 -27.57 -0.84 -18.84
CA ILE A 619 -27.51 -1.56 -17.55
C ILE A 619 -26.29 -2.48 -17.50
N ILE A 620 -26.10 -3.33 -18.52
CA ILE A 620 -24.98 -4.26 -18.60
C ILE A 620 -23.65 -3.49 -18.65
N LYS A 621 -23.56 -2.42 -19.45
CA LYS A 621 -22.38 -1.53 -19.49
C LYS A 621 -22.06 -0.94 -18.12
N LYS A 622 -23.06 -0.49 -17.37
CA LYS A 622 -22.88 0.05 -16.01
C LYS A 622 -22.46 -1.02 -15.00
N LEU A 623 -23.08 -2.20 -15.05
CA LEU A 623 -22.70 -3.35 -14.22
C LEU A 623 -21.28 -3.79 -14.53
N ASN A 624 -20.94 -3.96 -15.81
CA ASN A 624 -19.61 -4.34 -16.29
C ASN A 624 -18.56 -3.34 -15.79
N THR A 625 -18.82 -2.05 -16.00
CA THR A 625 -17.92 -0.99 -15.52
C THR A 625 -17.79 -1.03 -14.00
N GLY A 626 -18.89 -1.21 -13.26
CA GLY A 626 -18.89 -1.24 -11.80
C GLY A 626 -18.10 -2.42 -11.22
N LEU A 627 -18.37 -3.64 -11.71
CA LEU A 627 -17.68 -4.86 -11.30
C LEU A 627 -16.20 -4.84 -11.67
N ASN A 628 -15.86 -4.46 -12.91
CA ASN A 628 -14.47 -4.36 -13.36
C ASN A 628 -13.72 -3.26 -12.61
N THR A 629 -14.38 -2.14 -12.29
CA THR A 629 -13.78 -1.08 -11.46
C THR A 629 -13.54 -1.58 -10.03
N LEU A 630 -14.48 -2.31 -9.44
CA LEU A 630 -14.33 -2.89 -8.11
C LEU A 630 -13.17 -3.89 -8.08
N ASN A 631 -13.15 -4.84 -9.04
CA ASN A 631 -12.09 -5.84 -9.17
C ASN A 631 -10.72 -5.16 -9.35
N ARG A 632 -10.61 -4.19 -10.25
CA ARG A 632 -9.37 -3.40 -10.43
C ARG A 632 -8.97 -2.63 -9.18
N ARG A 633 -9.91 -2.05 -8.43
CA ARG A 633 -9.58 -1.33 -7.18
C ARG A 633 -9.03 -2.26 -6.12
N ILE A 634 -9.61 -3.46 -5.98
CA ILE A 634 -9.14 -4.46 -5.04
C ILE A 634 -7.74 -4.94 -5.45
N ASN A 635 -7.59 -5.33 -6.71
CA ASN A 635 -6.33 -5.85 -7.24
C ASN A 635 -5.20 -4.80 -7.19
N ASN A 636 -5.48 -3.55 -7.55
CA ASN A 636 -4.46 -2.51 -7.54
C ASN A 636 -4.02 -2.10 -6.14
N ARG A 637 -4.86 -2.29 -5.11
CA ARG A 637 -4.54 -1.90 -3.74
C ARG A 637 -3.89 -3.04 -2.95
N TRP A 638 -4.47 -4.24 -3.00
CA TRP A 638 -4.11 -5.34 -2.11
C TRP A 638 -3.42 -6.53 -2.80
N ASN A 639 -3.03 -6.43 -4.08
CA ASN A 639 -2.25 -7.51 -4.70
C ASN A 639 -0.74 -7.31 -4.53
N ILE A 640 -0.07 -8.43 -4.33
CA ILE A 640 1.38 -8.55 -4.25
C ILE A 640 1.80 -9.72 -5.14
N SER A 641 2.92 -9.57 -5.84
CA SER A 641 3.60 -10.67 -6.54
C SER A 641 5.01 -10.79 -6.02
N ASN A 642 5.52 -11.99 -5.78
CA ASN A 642 6.91 -12.21 -5.40
C ASN A 642 7.77 -12.49 -6.63
N ILE A 643 8.96 -11.88 -6.66
CA ILE A 643 10.01 -12.15 -7.65
C ILE A 643 11.14 -12.90 -6.94
N SER A 644 11.46 -14.09 -7.45
CA SER A 644 12.59 -14.89 -6.96
C SER A 644 13.86 -14.47 -7.71
N LEU A 645 14.85 -14.04 -6.96
CA LEU A 645 16.15 -13.62 -7.46
C LEU A 645 17.22 -14.61 -6.99
N LYS A 646 18.19 -14.85 -7.85
CA LYS A 646 19.38 -15.64 -7.53
C LYS A 646 20.64 -14.88 -7.92
N ASN A 647 21.60 -14.76 -7.02
CA ASN A 647 22.85 -14.07 -7.32
C ASN A 647 23.94 -15.01 -7.85
N GLN A 648 25.09 -14.44 -8.21
CA GLN A 648 26.29 -15.18 -8.65
C GLN A 648 26.89 -16.15 -7.63
N TYR A 649 26.48 -16.07 -6.36
CA TYR A 649 26.95 -16.93 -5.25
C TYR A 649 25.92 -18.00 -4.87
N ASP A 650 24.95 -18.28 -5.75
CA ASP A 650 23.83 -19.19 -5.52
C ASP A 650 22.91 -18.83 -4.33
N HIS A 651 22.97 -17.60 -3.83
CA HIS A 651 22.06 -17.10 -2.80
C HIS A 651 20.72 -16.67 -3.42
N GLU A 652 19.63 -17.17 -2.87
CA GLU A 652 18.27 -16.95 -3.37
C GLU A 652 17.46 -16.08 -2.41
N ILE A 653 16.83 -15.04 -2.95
CA ILE A 653 15.95 -14.14 -2.19
C ILE A 653 14.61 -13.99 -2.91
N ASN A 654 13.54 -13.82 -2.12
CA ASN A 654 12.22 -13.52 -2.64
C ASN A 654 11.86 -12.07 -2.32
N VAL A 655 11.69 -11.27 -3.37
CA VAL A 655 11.38 -9.85 -3.24
C VAL A 655 9.88 -9.63 -3.49
N PRO A 656 9.13 -9.05 -2.54
CA PRO A 656 7.72 -8.73 -2.75
C PRO A 656 7.59 -7.49 -3.65
N LEU A 657 6.83 -7.63 -4.73
CA LEU A 657 6.42 -6.57 -5.64
C LEU A 657 5.01 -6.10 -5.29
N ILE A 658 4.92 -4.91 -4.72
CA ILE A 658 3.67 -4.34 -4.20
C ILE A 658 2.99 -3.57 -5.33
N HIS A 659 1.84 -4.06 -5.81
CA HIS A 659 1.19 -3.48 -6.98
C HIS A 659 0.81 -2.01 -6.77
N LYS A 660 0.30 -1.67 -5.58
CA LYS A 660 -0.04 -0.28 -5.22
C LYS A 660 1.18 0.63 -5.23
N LEU A 661 2.37 0.11 -4.92
CA LEU A 661 3.60 0.89 -4.93
C LEU A 661 4.05 1.16 -6.37
N ILE A 662 4.25 0.10 -7.17
CA ILE A 662 4.87 0.17 -8.50
C ILE A 662 3.93 0.65 -9.62
N TYR A 663 2.68 0.17 -9.64
CA TYR A 663 1.71 0.50 -10.72
C TYR A 663 0.96 1.82 -10.48
N SER A 664 1.39 2.62 -9.51
CA SER A 664 0.80 3.93 -9.20
C SER A 664 1.23 5.03 -10.17
N ASN A 665 1.47 4.73 -11.45
CA ASN A 665 2.14 5.60 -12.42
C ASN A 665 3.55 6.04 -11.95
N ARG A 666 4.35 5.09 -11.44
CA ARG A 666 5.72 5.36 -11.00
C ARG A 666 6.69 5.56 -12.15
N TYR A 667 6.53 4.78 -13.20
CA TYR A 667 7.34 4.84 -14.40
C TYR A 667 6.46 4.45 -15.59
N ASN A 668 6.93 4.76 -16.79
CA ASN A 668 6.30 4.33 -18.03
C ASN A 668 7.23 3.36 -18.75
N THR A 669 6.72 2.23 -19.22
CA THR A 669 7.50 1.24 -19.97
C THR A 669 7.94 1.76 -21.34
N SER A 670 7.25 2.76 -21.90
CA SER A 670 7.58 3.38 -23.19
C SER A 670 8.58 4.53 -23.06
N VAL A 671 9.68 4.36 -22.29
CA VAL A 671 10.65 5.44 -22.04
C VAL A 671 11.22 6.00 -23.36
N TYR A 672 11.53 5.12 -24.32
CA TYR A 672 12.03 5.51 -25.65
C TYR A 672 10.92 5.81 -26.67
N GLY A 673 9.64 5.82 -26.26
CA GLY A 673 8.52 6.02 -27.17
C GLY A 673 8.58 7.35 -27.92
N SER A 674 8.92 8.43 -27.22
CA SER A 674 9.06 9.77 -27.80
C SER A 674 10.16 9.86 -28.87
N MET A 675 11.24 9.07 -28.71
CA MET A 675 12.30 8.98 -29.72
C MET A 675 11.74 8.39 -31.02
N TYR A 676 10.99 7.29 -30.96
CA TYR A 676 10.36 6.69 -32.15
C TYR A 676 9.24 7.54 -32.73
N GLU A 677 8.44 8.21 -31.90
CA GLU A 677 7.42 9.17 -32.37
C GLU A 677 8.03 10.27 -33.24
N SER A 678 9.20 10.80 -32.85
CA SER A 678 9.92 11.81 -33.63
C SER A 678 10.38 11.31 -35.01
N ILE A 679 10.61 9.99 -35.13
CA ILE A 679 10.94 9.33 -36.39
C ILE A 679 9.66 9.14 -37.21
N TYR A 680 8.60 8.60 -36.61
CA TYR A 680 7.36 8.26 -37.30
C TYR A 680 6.57 9.47 -37.80
N ILE A 681 6.66 10.62 -37.13
CA ILE A 681 6.03 11.87 -37.61
C ILE A 681 6.54 12.28 -39.00
N LYS A 682 7.76 11.86 -39.38
CA LYS A 682 8.36 12.19 -40.69
C LYS A 682 7.93 11.22 -41.81
N ASN A 683 7.23 10.13 -41.48
CA ASN A 683 6.83 9.15 -42.46
C ASN A 683 5.72 9.70 -43.36
N LYS A 684 5.89 9.56 -44.68
CA LYS A 684 4.90 10.01 -45.68
C LYS A 684 3.76 9.02 -45.91
N VAL A 685 3.98 7.76 -45.56
CA VAL A 685 3.05 6.63 -45.76
C VAL A 685 2.87 5.87 -44.46
N GLY A 686 1.66 5.32 -44.25
CA GLY A 686 1.30 4.56 -43.05
C GLY A 686 1.40 3.05 -43.26
N PHE A 687 1.31 2.28 -42.17
CA PHE A 687 1.40 0.81 -42.21
C PHE A 687 0.31 0.16 -43.08
N TYR A 688 -0.91 0.71 -43.15
CA TYR A 688 -2.00 0.20 -44.01
C TYR A 688 -1.74 0.29 -45.51
N GLN A 689 -0.70 1.03 -45.93
CA GLN A 689 -0.27 1.14 -47.32
C GLN A 689 0.91 0.23 -47.61
N ALA A 690 1.44 -0.49 -46.61
CA ALA A 690 2.47 -1.49 -46.82
C ALA A 690 1.89 -2.66 -47.62
N PRO A 691 2.66 -3.25 -48.57
CA PRO A 691 2.19 -4.39 -49.33
C PRO A 691 1.96 -5.60 -48.41
N GLU A 692 0.91 -6.35 -48.69
CA GLU A 692 0.58 -7.62 -48.04
C GLU A 692 1.10 -8.78 -48.91
N TYR A 693 1.37 -9.93 -48.28
CA TYR A 693 1.69 -11.14 -49.03
C TYR A 693 0.46 -11.63 -49.80
N GLU A 694 0.63 -12.01 -51.06
CA GLU A 694 -0.45 -12.52 -51.91
C GLU A 694 -0.96 -13.89 -51.45
N SER A 695 -0.10 -14.69 -50.82
CA SER A 695 -0.46 -16.04 -50.36
C SER A 695 0.26 -16.43 -49.07
N THR A 696 -0.05 -17.61 -48.53
CA THR A 696 0.66 -18.19 -47.38
C THR A 696 2.13 -18.51 -47.68
N THR A 697 2.50 -18.54 -48.96
CA THR A 697 3.87 -18.74 -49.43
C THR A 697 4.36 -17.46 -50.08
N ALA A 698 5.42 -16.87 -49.54
CA ALA A 698 6.00 -15.66 -50.12
C ALA A 698 6.62 -15.95 -51.50
N THR A 699 6.35 -15.09 -52.47
CA THR A 699 6.98 -15.10 -53.79
C THR A 699 8.41 -14.57 -53.70
N VAL A 700 9.19 -14.79 -54.77
CA VAL A 700 10.58 -14.31 -54.85
C VAL A 700 10.65 -12.78 -54.74
N ASP A 701 9.71 -12.07 -55.36
CA ASP A 701 9.66 -10.61 -55.35
C ASP A 701 9.30 -10.07 -53.96
N GLU A 702 8.38 -10.73 -53.25
CA GLU A 702 8.05 -10.40 -51.85
C GLU A 702 9.23 -10.65 -50.92
N PHE A 703 10.00 -11.72 -51.13
CA PHE A 703 11.24 -11.98 -50.40
C PHE A 703 12.31 -10.91 -50.67
N GLN A 704 12.42 -10.42 -51.91
CA GLN A 704 13.32 -9.31 -52.24
C GLN A 704 12.86 -8.01 -51.59
N TYR A 705 11.55 -7.74 -51.57
CA TYR A 705 10.98 -6.55 -50.94
C TYR A 705 11.28 -6.46 -49.43
N GLN A 706 11.44 -7.59 -48.74
CA GLN A 706 11.85 -7.62 -47.32
C GLN A 706 13.23 -6.99 -47.07
N ASN A 707 14.10 -6.92 -48.08
CA ASN A 707 15.51 -6.49 -47.94
C ASN A 707 16.27 -7.20 -46.79
N SER A 708 15.92 -8.46 -46.51
CA SER A 708 16.48 -9.21 -45.39
C SER A 708 17.92 -9.66 -45.68
N TYR A 709 18.84 -9.44 -44.75
CA TYR A 709 20.22 -9.93 -44.86
C TYR A 709 20.32 -11.45 -45.07
N PHE A 710 19.41 -12.22 -44.46
CA PHE A 710 19.40 -13.68 -44.60
C PHE A 710 18.98 -14.10 -46.02
N ILE A 711 17.89 -13.52 -46.53
CA ILE A 711 17.37 -13.79 -47.88
C ILE A 711 18.35 -13.30 -48.94
N ASN A 712 18.90 -12.10 -48.77
CA ASN A 712 19.92 -11.55 -49.66
C ASN A 712 21.17 -12.43 -49.67
N LYS A 713 21.62 -12.96 -48.52
CA LYS A 713 22.73 -13.93 -48.51
C LYS A 713 22.41 -15.19 -49.31
N PHE A 714 21.17 -15.67 -49.30
CA PHE A 714 20.75 -16.83 -50.08
C PHE A 714 20.72 -16.53 -51.59
N TYR A 715 20.13 -15.41 -52.01
CA TYR A 715 19.99 -15.06 -53.43
C TYR A 715 21.28 -14.49 -54.07
N PHE A 716 22.03 -13.63 -53.38
CA PHE A 716 23.25 -13.02 -53.93
C PHE A 716 24.44 -13.98 -53.95
N LYS A 717 24.58 -14.93 -53.00
CA LYS A 717 25.62 -15.97 -53.10
C LYS A 717 25.39 -16.90 -54.30
N ASN A 718 24.13 -17.19 -54.63
CA ASN A 718 23.80 -18.06 -55.76
C ASN A 718 24.06 -17.39 -57.11
N LYS A 719 23.88 -16.06 -57.24
CA LYS A 719 24.28 -15.32 -58.45
C LYS A 719 25.79 -15.35 -58.70
N THR A 720 26.61 -15.17 -57.66
CA THR A 720 28.09 -15.29 -57.78
C THR A 720 28.60 -16.71 -58.06
N PHE A 721 27.77 -17.74 -57.88
CA PHE A 721 28.12 -19.11 -58.25
C PHE A 721 27.80 -19.40 -59.73
N GLN A 722 26.71 -18.86 -60.27
CA GLN A 722 26.37 -19.02 -61.69
C GLN A 722 27.30 -18.24 -62.64
N GLU A 723 27.82 -17.07 -62.23
CA GLU A 723 28.80 -16.32 -63.04
C GLU A 723 30.23 -16.92 -63.04
N LYS A 724 30.48 -17.99 -62.25
CA LYS A 724 31.78 -18.68 -62.22
C LYS A 724 31.83 -20.00 -63.01
N GLU A 725 30.76 -20.37 -63.71
CA GLU A 725 30.69 -21.61 -64.52
C GLU A 725 30.65 -21.37 -66.05
N GLU A 726 30.96 -20.17 -66.54
CA GLU A 726 31.21 -19.96 -67.98
C GLU A 726 32.72 -19.98 -68.33
N THR A 727 33.14 -21.17 -68.80
CA THR A 727 34.25 -21.50 -69.72
C THR A 727 35.71 -21.14 -69.38
N PRO A 728 36.60 -22.16 -69.35
CA PRO A 728 37.87 -22.12 -70.05
C PRO A 728 37.71 -22.94 -71.35
N GLU A 729 37.28 -22.28 -72.42
CA GLU A 729 37.64 -22.71 -73.78
C GLU A 729 38.76 -21.77 -74.25
N ASP A 730 39.83 -22.40 -74.75
CA ASP A 730 41.02 -21.83 -75.41
C ASP A 730 42.19 -21.35 -74.52
N ALA A 731 43.02 -22.29 -74.08
CA ALA A 731 44.47 -22.25 -74.35
C ALA A 731 45.11 -23.63 -74.15
N ILE A 732 45.87 -24.02 -75.18
CA ILE A 732 46.69 -25.23 -75.40
C ILE A 732 47.57 -25.61 -74.20
#